data_AF-A0A932BK05-F1
#
_entry.id   AF-A0A932BK05-F1
#
_cell.length_a   1.000
_cell.length_b   1.000
_cell.length_c   1.000
_cell.angle_alpha   90.00
_cell.angle_beta   90.00
_cell.angle_gamma   90.00
#
_symmetry.space_group_name_H-M   'P 1'
#
loop_
_entity.id
_entity.type
_entity.pdbx_description
1 polymer ?
#
loop_
_entity_poly.entity_id
_entity_poly.type
_entity_poly.pdbx_seq_one_letter_code
_entity_poly.pdbx_strand_id
1 'polypeptide(L)'
;MSKSRIIVVVLIVALVAAFFALGGHRYLTFENIKARQSAIEAFYQDRPWQTVFGYFVIYVAVTGLSLPGAAVMTLVGGAIFGLLWGTVIVSFASSMGATLAFLASRFLLRDWVQQRFSHHLRAVNEGIEKDGPFYLFTLRLIPAIPFFVINFAMGLTPIRTRTFYWVSQLGMLAGTLVFVNAGTQLAAIQSPAGILQPGLIGAFVLLGIFPLIAKRIVEGAKARRTYARWAGKRPPTFDRNLVVIGAGSAGLVSAYIGAAIKAKVTLIEKHRMGGDCLNTGCVPSKALIKSARVLSTIRRAKEFGLKSASAEFDFADVMERVQRVVKTVEPHDSVERYTGLGVECLLGEAKIVSPWEVEVKLNDGGTRRLSTRSIVVAAGARPFVPPIPGIEQTKFWTSDTVWSLRKLPPRLLVLGGGPIGSELAQAFARFGSKVTQVEMLPRILPREDAEFSELVARRFREEGIDVRAGHRAKQFLVENGRRTLLCEHAGEEVRIEFDELLCAVGRVANTTGYGLEELGIPVTKARTVETNEYLQTAYPNITACGDVAGPYQFTHVGAHQAWYASVNALFGMYWLTRADYSVIPWATFTDPEVARVGLNELEAKERNIPCEVTVYGIDDLDRAIADEEAHGLVKVLTVPGKDRILGVTIAGEHAADLIAEFVSAMRHGLGLNKILGTIHIYPTLAEANKYAAGAWKKAHAPQGMLNAVEKFHAWMRG
;
A
#
# COMPACT_ATOMS: atom_id res chain seq x y z
N MET A 1 2.82 -29.47 18.90
CA MET A 1 2.97 -30.25 17.65
C MET A 1 2.18 -31.55 17.77
N SER A 2 1.54 -32.04 16.71
CA SER A 2 0.83 -33.34 16.75
C SER A 2 1.80 -34.52 16.85
N LYS A 3 1.35 -35.67 17.37
CA LYS A 3 2.16 -36.91 17.48
C LYS A 3 2.82 -37.30 16.15
N SER A 4 2.10 -37.18 15.03
CA SER A 4 2.63 -37.47 13.69
C SER A 4 3.77 -36.53 13.26
N ARG A 5 3.73 -35.24 13.64
CA ARG A 5 4.83 -34.31 13.37
C ARG A 5 6.08 -34.65 14.16
N ILE A 6 5.91 -35.06 15.42
CA ILE A 6 7.03 -35.46 16.29
C ILE A 6 7.72 -36.71 15.70
N ILE A 7 6.96 -37.72 15.26
CA ILE A 7 7.51 -38.92 14.62
C ILE A 7 8.34 -38.55 13.39
N VAL A 8 7.82 -37.69 12.51
CA VAL A 8 8.54 -37.26 11.29
C VAL A 8 9.83 -36.50 11.64
N VAL A 9 9.81 -35.62 12.64
CA VAL A 9 11.02 -34.93 13.10
C VAL A 9 12.05 -35.91 13.65
N VAL A 10 11.63 -36.84 14.52
CA VAL A 10 12.53 -37.86 15.08
C VAL A 10 13.14 -38.72 13.99
N LEU A 11 12.35 -39.14 13.00
CA LEU A 11 12.84 -39.91 11.86
C LEU A 11 13.89 -39.14 11.04
N ILE A 12 13.60 -37.88 10.68
CA ILE A 12 14.54 -37.04 9.92
C ILE A 12 15.84 -36.84 10.71
N VAL A 13 15.73 -36.51 12.01
CA VAL A 13 16.90 -36.32 12.87
C VAL A 13 17.71 -37.61 12.99
N ALA A 14 17.06 -38.76 13.15
CA ALA A 14 17.73 -40.06 13.21
C ALA A 14 18.47 -40.39 11.89
N LEU A 15 17.85 -40.14 10.73
CA LEU A 15 18.47 -40.36 9.43
C LEU A 15 19.67 -39.43 9.18
N VAL A 16 19.55 -38.15 9.56
CA VAL A 16 20.66 -37.19 9.46
C VAL A 16 21.79 -37.57 10.41
N ALA A 17 21.48 -37.91 11.67
CA ALA A 17 22.47 -38.36 12.64
C ALA A 17 23.18 -39.64 12.18
N ALA A 18 22.43 -40.62 11.65
CA ALA A 18 23.01 -41.84 11.08
C ALA A 18 23.95 -41.53 9.91
N PHE A 19 23.60 -40.60 9.01
CA PHE A 19 24.48 -40.19 7.92
C PHE A 19 25.82 -39.63 8.42
N PHE A 20 25.82 -38.78 9.45
CA PHE A 20 27.07 -38.23 10.01
C PHE A 20 27.84 -39.27 10.82
N ALA A 21 27.16 -40.08 11.64
CA ALA A 21 27.76 -41.12 12.48
C ALA A 21 28.43 -42.22 11.65
N LEU A 22 27.82 -42.63 10.54
CA LEU A 22 28.37 -43.61 9.59
C LEU A 22 29.44 -43.00 8.66
N GLY A 23 29.82 -41.74 8.85
CA GLY A 23 30.84 -41.07 8.05
C GLY A 23 30.42 -40.72 6.62
N GLY A 24 29.11 -40.69 6.31
CA GLY A 24 28.57 -40.38 4.98
C GLY A 24 29.11 -39.06 4.39
N HIS A 25 29.30 -38.05 5.23
CA HIS A 25 29.91 -36.77 4.86
C HIS A 25 31.36 -36.90 4.35
N ARG A 26 32.10 -37.93 4.76
CA ARG A 26 33.47 -38.23 4.29
C ARG A 26 33.43 -38.93 2.94
N TYR A 27 32.47 -39.83 2.72
CA TYR A 27 32.30 -40.54 1.45
C TYR A 27 31.81 -39.63 0.31
N LEU A 28 30.98 -38.63 0.61
CA LEU A 28 30.47 -37.65 -0.36
C LEU A 28 31.41 -36.44 -0.55
N THR A 29 32.73 -36.67 -0.47
CA THR A 29 33.75 -35.67 -0.77
C THR A 29 34.34 -35.91 -2.15
N PHE A 30 34.80 -34.82 -2.79
CA PHE A 30 35.40 -34.89 -4.10
C PHE A 30 36.60 -35.85 -4.16
N GLU A 31 37.50 -35.79 -3.17
CA GLU A 31 38.71 -36.62 -3.11
C GLU A 31 38.39 -38.12 -3.03
N ASN A 32 37.44 -38.52 -2.17
CA ASN A 32 37.08 -39.92 -2.00
C ASN A 32 36.36 -40.50 -3.22
N ILE A 33 35.53 -39.71 -3.89
CA ILE A 33 34.83 -40.20 -5.08
C ILE A 33 35.80 -40.32 -6.25
N LYS A 34 36.73 -39.38 -6.40
CA LYS A 34 37.80 -39.47 -7.40
C LYS A 34 38.72 -40.67 -7.15
N ALA A 35 39.12 -40.91 -5.90
CA ALA A 35 39.94 -42.07 -5.53
C ALA A 35 39.26 -43.42 -5.83
N ARG A 36 37.92 -43.46 -5.89
CA ARG A 36 37.12 -44.66 -6.18
C ARG A 36 36.51 -44.66 -7.57
N GLN A 37 36.83 -43.69 -8.42
CA GLN A 37 36.19 -43.50 -9.72
C GLN A 37 36.29 -44.75 -10.60
N SER A 38 37.49 -45.32 -10.76
CA SER A 38 37.71 -46.51 -11.59
C SER A 38 36.95 -47.74 -11.09
N ALA A 39 36.77 -47.87 -9.76
CA ALA A 39 35.98 -48.96 -9.17
C ALA A 39 34.47 -48.78 -9.40
N ILE A 40 33.99 -47.54 -9.34
CA ILE A 40 32.58 -47.20 -9.61
C ILE A 40 32.26 -47.41 -11.10
N GLU A 41 33.19 -47.06 -11.98
CA GLU A 41 33.04 -47.24 -13.43
C GLU A 41 33.06 -48.73 -13.81
N ALA A 42 33.95 -49.53 -13.23
CA ALA A 42 33.94 -50.98 -13.40
C ALA A 42 32.63 -51.61 -12.89
N PHE A 43 32.10 -51.15 -11.75
CA PHE A 43 30.82 -51.60 -11.22
C PHE A 43 29.62 -51.20 -12.10
N TYR A 44 29.67 -50.02 -12.72
CA TYR A 44 28.67 -49.58 -13.70
C TYR A 44 28.69 -50.44 -14.96
N GLN A 45 29.86 -50.84 -15.46
CA GLN A 45 29.99 -51.73 -16.62
C GLN A 45 29.46 -53.14 -16.33
N ASP A 46 29.68 -53.67 -15.12
CA ASP A 46 29.17 -54.99 -14.71
C ASP A 46 27.65 -54.97 -14.43
N ARG A 47 27.15 -53.92 -13.76
CA ARG A 47 25.75 -53.83 -13.30
C ARG A 47 25.15 -52.44 -13.51
N PRO A 48 24.83 -52.06 -14.76
CA PRO A 48 24.42 -50.70 -15.09
C PRO A 48 23.13 -50.28 -14.38
N TRP A 49 22.09 -51.10 -14.42
CA TRP A 49 20.79 -50.77 -13.82
C TRP A 49 20.81 -50.71 -12.28
N GLN A 50 21.60 -51.58 -11.63
CA GLN A 50 21.75 -51.55 -10.17
C GLN A 50 22.51 -50.29 -9.73
N THR A 51 23.53 -49.90 -10.48
CA THR A 51 24.30 -48.68 -10.23
C THR A 51 23.45 -47.43 -10.40
N VAL A 52 22.66 -47.35 -11.49
CA VAL A 52 21.74 -46.23 -11.74
C VAL A 52 20.68 -46.14 -10.65
N PHE A 53 20.05 -47.25 -10.27
CA PHE A 53 19.02 -47.27 -9.23
C PHE A 53 19.58 -46.89 -7.86
N GLY A 54 20.72 -47.46 -7.47
CA GLY A 54 21.39 -47.13 -6.20
C GLY A 54 21.79 -45.66 -6.13
N TYR A 55 22.42 -45.14 -7.19
CA TYR A 55 22.76 -43.72 -7.30
C TYR A 55 21.51 -42.83 -7.20
N PHE A 56 20.44 -43.17 -7.92
CA PHE A 56 19.19 -42.42 -7.91
C PHE A 56 18.57 -42.34 -6.51
N VAL A 57 18.45 -43.47 -5.81
CA VAL A 57 17.89 -43.54 -4.46
C VAL A 57 18.74 -42.74 -3.47
N ILE A 58 20.06 -42.88 -3.52
CA ILE A 58 20.99 -42.12 -2.66
C ILE A 58 20.86 -40.62 -2.94
N TYR A 59 20.81 -40.21 -4.21
CA TYR A 59 20.67 -38.81 -4.59
C TYR A 59 19.35 -38.22 -4.07
N VAL A 60 18.23 -38.95 -4.23
CA VAL A 60 16.91 -38.54 -3.70
C VAL A 60 16.96 -38.39 -2.19
N ALA A 61 17.58 -39.32 -1.47
CA ALA A 61 17.71 -39.27 -0.01
C ALA A 61 18.58 -38.09 0.45
N VAL A 62 19.76 -37.90 -0.15
CA VAL A 62 20.67 -36.78 0.13
C VAL A 62 19.97 -35.45 -0.09
N THR A 63 19.25 -35.32 -1.22
CA THR A 63 18.54 -34.09 -1.57
C THR A 63 17.31 -33.87 -0.68
N GLY A 64 16.54 -34.92 -0.39
CA GLY A 64 15.33 -34.84 0.43
C GLY A 64 15.60 -34.55 1.90
N LEU A 65 16.71 -35.08 2.44
CA LEU A 65 17.19 -34.78 3.77
C LEU A 65 18.05 -33.51 3.82
N SER A 66 18.29 -32.88 2.68
CA SER A 66 19.14 -31.68 2.54
C SER A 66 20.55 -31.86 3.12
N LEU A 67 21.12 -33.05 2.91
CA LEU A 67 22.47 -33.40 3.35
C LEU A 67 23.53 -32.73 2.47
N PRO A 68 24.71 -32.40 3.01
CA PRO A 68 25.82 -31.87 2.21
C PRO A 68 26.29 -32.93 1.20
N GLY A 69 26.64 -32.50 -0.02
CA GLY A 69 27.19 -33.38 -1.05
C GLY A 69 26.35 -33.52 -2.33
N ALA A 70 25.14 -32.93 -2.40
CA ALA A 70 24.31 -32.99 -3.61
C ALA A 70 25.02 -32.42 -4.86
N ALA A 71 25.77 -31.32 -4.73
CA ALA A 71 26.55 -30.76 -5.84
C ALA A 71 27.67 -31.69 -6.31
N VAL A 72 28.35 -32.36 -5.36
CA VAL A 72 29.39 -33.36 -5.65
C VAL A 72 28.76 -34.56 -6.37
N MET A 73 27.61 -35.03 -5.87
CA MET A 73 26.84 -36.09 -6.52
C MET A 73 26.49 -35.74 -7.96
N THR A 74 26.02 -34.52 -8.25
CA THR A 74 25.72 -34.08 -9.64
C THR A 74 26.92 -34.18 -10.57
N LEU A 75 28.11 -33.76 -10.10
CA LEU A 75 29.36 -33.88 -10.89
C LEU A 75 29.69 -35.35 -11.15
N VAL A 76 29.51 -36.20 -10.14
CA VAL A 76 29.75 -37.64 -10.21
C VAL A 76 28.78 -38.33 -11.17
N GLY A 77 27.52 -37.90 -11.19
CA GLY A 77 26.54 -38.35 -12.18
C GLY A 77 26.98 -38.06 -13.62
N GLY A 78 27.64 -36.93 -13.86
CA GLY A 78 28.26 -36.63 -15.15
C GLY A 78 29.47 -37.50 -15.46
N ALA A 79 30.35 -37.71 -14.47
CA ALA A 79 31.55 -38.51 -14.64
C ALA A 79 31.25 -40.00 -14.94
N ILE A 80 30.22 -40.58 -14.33
CA ILE A 80 29.89 -42.01 -14.46
C ILE A 80 28.96 -42.28 -15.65
N PHE A 81 27.89 -41.48 -15.79
CA PHE A 81 26.82 -41.76 -16.75
C PHE A 81 26.92 -40.93 -18.03
N GLY A 82 27.91 -40.03 -18.13
CA GLY A 82 28.05 -39.12 -19.25
C GLY A 82 26.98 -38.01 -19.26
N LEU A 83 27.08 -37.11 -20.24
CA LEU A 83 26.25 -35.91 -20.29
C LEU A 83 24.76 -36.21 -20.40
N LEU A 84 24.37 -37.09 -21.33
CA LEU A 84 22.96 -37.37 -21.62
C LEU A 84 22.27 -38.09 -20.46
N TRP A 85 22.77 -39.27 -20.08
CA TRP A 85 22.17 -40.09 -19.03
C TRP A 85 22.38 -39.48 -17.64
N GLY A 86 23.53 -38.86 -17.37
CA GLY A 86 23.77 -38.13 -16.13
C GLY A 86 22.77 -36.99 -15.93
N THR A 87 22.47 -36.23 -16.99
CA THR A 87 21.46 -35.15 -16.92
C THR A 87 20.07 -35.69 -16.62
N VAL A 88 19.64 -36.75 -17.31
CA VAL A 88 18.32 -37.35 -17.08
C VAL A 88 18.21 -37.89 -15.64
N ILE A 89 19.15 -38.73 -15.21
CA ILE A 89 19.12 -39.36 -13.89
C ILE A 89 19.13 -38.29 -12.78
N VAL A 90 20.05 -37.32 -12.85
CA VAL A 90 20.16 -36.27 -11.82
C VAL A 90 18.97 -35.32 -11.85
N SER A 91 18.43 -34.98 -13.02
CA SER A 91 17.27 -34.09 -13.13
C SER A 91 16.06 -34.68 -12.39
N PHE A 92 15.72 -35.95 -12.62
CA PHE A 92 14.60 -36.59 -11.92
C PHE A 92 14.90 -36.83 -10.43
N ALA A 93 16.09 -37.30 -10.08
CA ALA A 93 16.46 -37.55 -8.69
C ALA A 93 16.44 -36.27 -7.84
N SER A 94 16.96 -35.17 -8.39
CA SER A 94 16.97 -33.87 -7.71
C SER A 94 15.57 -33.27 -7.53
N SER A 95 14.68 -33.39 -8.51
CA SER A 95 13.29 -32.93 -8.40
C SER A 95 12.48 -33.73 -7.40
N MET A 96 12.66 -35.05 -7.37
CA MET A 96 12.00 -35.92 -6.38
C MET A 96 12.50 -35.62 -4.97
N GLY A 97 13.81 -35.55 -4.77
CA GLY A 97 14.40 -35.18 -3.49
C GLY A 97 13.97 -33.78 -3.02
N ALA A 98 14.00 -32.79 -3.91
CA ALA A 98 13.52 -31.44 -3.61
C ALA A 98 12.04 -31.43 -3.17
N THR A 99 11.22 -32.27 -3.81
CA THR A 99 9.79 -32.39 -3.47
C THR A 99 9.60 -33.03 -2.09
N LEU A 100 10.43 -33.99 -1.70
CA LEU A 100 10.41 -34.56 -0.35
C LEU A 100 10.79 -33.51 0.71
N ALA A 101 11.86 -32.74 0.49
CA ALA A 101 12.26 -31.65 1.40
C ALA A 101 11.16 -30.58 1.52
N PHE A 102 10.55 -30.22 0.39
CA PHE A 102 9.40 -29.31 0.33
C PHE A 102 8.19 -29.82 1.12
N LEU A 103 7.84 -31.10 0.97
CA LEU A 103 6.72 -31.72 1.69
C LEU A 103 7.01 -31.81 3.20
N ALA A 104 8.24 -32.14 3.59
CA ALA A 104 8.66 -32.14 4.99
C ALA A 104 8.52 -30.73 5.60
N SER A 105 9.03 -29.70 4.93
CA SER A 105 8.85 -28.30 5.35
C SER A 105 7.38 -27.92 5.51
N ARG A 106 6.57 -28.26 4.50
CA ARG A 106 5.14 -27.97 4.47
C ARG A 106 4.41 -28.62 5.62
N PHE A 107 4.70 -29.89 5.90
CA PHE A 107 4.02 -30.64 6.94
C PHE A 107 4.42 -30.21 8.35
N LEU A 108 5.70 -29.86 8.55
CA LEU A 108 6.24 -29.55 9.87
C LEU A 108 6.08 -28.08 10.27
N LEU A 109 6.32 -27.15 9.34
CA LEU A 109 6.59 -25.75 9.65
C LEU A 109 5.54 -24.77 9.13
N ARG A 110 4.81 -25.11 8.05
CA ARG A 110 3.94 -24.15 7.34
C ARG A 110 2.97 -23.43 8.27
N ASP A 111 2.18 -24.15 9.05
CA ASP A 111 1.13 -23.53 9.88
C ASP A 111 1.72 -22.59 10.93
N TRP A 112 2.81 -23.01 11.58
CA TRP A 112 3.49 -22.21 12.59
C TRP A 112 4.11 -20.94 11.99
N VAL A 113 4.78 -21.07 10.82
CA VAL A 113 5.36 -19.93 10.12
C VAL A 113 4.28 -18.97 9.61
N GLN A 114 3.22 -19.49 9.00
CA GLN A 114 2.12 -18.69 8.47
C GLN A 114 1.37 -17.94 9.57
N GLN A 115 1.23 -18.52 10.77
CA GLN A 115 0.65 -17.83 11.92
C GLN A 115 1.59 -16.76 12.48
N ARG A 116 2.87 -17.08 12.66
CA ARG A 116 3.84 -16.15 13.31
C ARG A 116 4.29 -14.99 12.43
N PHE A 117 4.36 -15.20 11.10
CA PHE A 117 4.88 -14.22 10.15
C PHE A 117 3.83 -13.81 9.10
N SER A 118 2.54 -13.94 9.42
CA SER A 118 1.40 -13.68 8.53
C SER A 118 1.51 -12.36 7.76
N HIS A 119 1.86 -11.25 8.44
CA HIS A 119 2.01 -9.93 7.82
C HIS A 119 3.11 -9.88 6.74
N HIS A 120 4.27 -10.46 7.03
CA HIS A 120 5.40 -10.48 6.09
C HIS A 120 5.16 -11.44 4.93
N LEU A 121 4.41 -12.52 5.17
CA LEU A 121 4.14 -13.55 4.18
C LEU A 121 2.91 -13.28 3.33
N ARG A 122 2.02 -12.35 3.70
CA ARG A 122 0.80 -12.07 2.94
C ARG A 122 1.08 -11.65 1.50
N ALA A 123 1.93 -10.64 1.31
CA ALA A 123 2.34 -10.19 -0.03
C ALA A 123 3.06 -11.30 -0.81
N VAL A 124 3.86 -12.12 -0.12
CA VAL A 124 4.54 -13.27 -0.72
C VAL A 124 3.54 -14.34 -1.17
N ASN A 125 2.56 -14.68 -0.33
CA ASN A 125 1.52 -15.66 -0.62
C ASN A 125 0.66 -15.21 -1.79
N GLU A 126 0.18 -13.96 -1.79
CA GLU A 126 -0.60 -13.37 -2.88
C GLU A 126 0.21 -13.37 -4.19
N GLY A 127 1.51 -13.04 -4.13
CA GLY A 127 2.42 -13.14 -5.27
C GLY A 127 2.61 -14.57 -5.79
N ILE A 128 2.74 -15.55 -4.90
CA ILE A 128 2.88 -16.98 -5.24
C ILE A 128 1.56 -17.55 -5.77
N GLU A 129 0.41 -17.08 -5.32
CA GLU A 129 -0.89 -17.49 -5.87
C GLU A 129 -1.07 -16.99 -7.31
N LYS A 130 -0.62 -15.76 -7.59
CA LYS A 130 -0.74 -15.15 -8.93
C LYS A 130 0.30 -15.67 -9.92
N ASP A 131 1.59 -15.72 -9.52
CA ASP A 131 2.72 -16.00 -10.40
C ASP A 131 3.69 -17.08 -9.83
N GLY A 132 3.25 -17.91 -8.88
CA GLY A 132 4.08 -18.92 -8.18
C GLY A 132 4.94 -19.84 -9.05
N PRO A 133 4.45 -20.40 -10.17
CA PRO A 133 5.27 -21.17 -11.09
C PRO A 133 6.46 -20.35 -11.62
N PHE A 134 6.23 -19.08 -11.97
CA PHE A 134 7.25 -18.20 -12.51
C PHE A 134 8.27 -17.77 -11.45
N TYR A 135 7.82 -17.48 -10.23
CA TYR A 135 8.72 -17.20 -9.10
C TYR A 135 9.65 -18.38 -8.81
N LEU A 136 9.09 -19.59 -8.68
CA LEU A 136 9.88 -20.79 -8.43
C LEU A 136 10.88 -21.05 -9.57
N PHE A 137 10.43 -20.94 -10.82
CA PHE A 137 11.30 -21.10 -11.99
C PHE A 137 12.50 -20.14 -11.91
N THR A 138 12.23 -18.86 -11.62
CA THR A 138 13.26 -17.82 -11.49
C THR A 138 14.23 -18.12 -10.34
N LEU A 139 13.73 -18.52 -9.17
CA LEU A 139 14.56 -18.87 -8.02
C LEU A 139 15.51 -20.04 -8.31
N ARG A 140 15.05 -21.06 -9.06
CA ARG A 140 15.88 -22.21 -9.44
C ARG A 140 17.04 -21.86 -10.37
N LEU A 141 16.93 -20.73 -11.06
CA LEU A 141 17.93 -20.25 -11.99
C LEU A 141 19.00 -19.39 -11.31
N ILE A 142 18.75 -18.89 -10.09
CA ILE A 142 19.70 -18.05 -9.36
C ILE A 142 20.73 -18.94 -8.63
N PRO A 143 22.02 -18.92 -9.01
CA PRO A 143 23.06 -19.75 -8.37
C PRO A 143 23.32 -19.38 -6.90
N ALA A 144 23.03 -18.12 -6.53
CA ALA A 144 23.40 -17.56 -5.23
C ALA A 144 22.55 -18.10 -4.06
N ILE A 145 21.37 -18.67 -4.34
CA ILE A 145 20.48 -19.17 -3.29
C ILE A 145 20.71 -20.67 -3.13
N PRO A 146 21.10 -21.16 -1.93
CA PRO A 146 21.32 -22.58 -1.73
C PRO A 146 20.07 -23.40 -2.05
N PHE A 147 20.25 -24.48 -2.79
CA PHE A 147 19.17 -25.31 -3.32
C PHE A 147 18.15 -25.76 -2.27
N PHE A 148 18.64 -26.18 -1.09
CA PHE A 148 17.80 -26.65 0.00
C PHE A 148 16.90 -25.54 0.57
N VAL A 149 17.40 -24.30 0.62
CA VAL A 149 16.64 -23.13 1.12
C VAL A 149 15.39 -22.91 0.27
N ILE A 150 15.51 -23.03 -1.06
CA ILE A 150 14.36 -22.89 -1.97
C ILE A 150 13.31 -23.98 -1.67
N ASN A 151 13.73 -25.23 -1.45
CA ASN A 151 12.82 -26.34 -1.15
C ASN A 151 12.03 -26.08 0.13
N PHE A 152 12.72 -25.71 1.20
CA PHE A 152 12.09 -25.42 2.49
C PHE A 152 11.18 -24.20 2.40
N ALA A 153 11.67 -23.09 1.85
CA ALA A 153 10.93 -21.83 1.77
C ALA A 153 9.62 -21.99 0.98
N MET A 154 9.68 -22.64 -0.20
CA MET A 154 8.50 -22.85 -1.03
C MET A 154 7.48 -23.79 -0.35
N GLY A 155 7.93 -24.72 0.49
CA GLY A 155 7.04 -25.59 1.29
C GLY A 155 6.14 -24.81 2.25
N LEU A 156 6.60 -23.63 2.69
CA LEU A 156 5.86 -22.73 3.57
C LEU A 156 4.80 -21.91 2.80
N THR A 157 4.88 -21.84 1.47
CA THR A 157 3.97 -21.04 0.62
C THR A 157 2.72 -21.81 0.16
N PRO A 158 1.73 -21.15 -0.49
CA PRO A 158 0.54 -21.79 -1.04
C PRO A 158 0.75 -22.61 -2.33
N ILE A 159 1.96 -22.63 -2.92
CA ILE A 159 2.20 -23.30 -4.21
C ILE A 159 1.79 -24.78 -4.21
N ARG A 160 1.12 -25.26 -5.27
CA ARG A 160 0.70 -26.67 -5.33
C ARG A 160 1.92 -27.58 -5.51
N THR A 161 1.93 -28.75 -4.86
CA THR A 161 3.05 -29.72 -4.94
C THR A 161 3.35 -30.14 -6.38
N ARG A 162 2.32 -30.38 -7.20
CA ARG A 162 2.47 -30.71 -8.63
C ARG A 162 3.17 -29.60 -9.41
N THR A 163 2.81 -28.34 -9.14
CA THR A 163 3.45 -27.16 -9.72
C THR A 163 4.90 -27.07 -9.28
N PHE A 164 5.18 -27.26 -7.99
CA PHE A 164 6.54 -27.25 -7.46
C PHE A 164 7.43 -28.28 -8.16
N TYR A 165 6.95 -29.52 -8.34
CA TYR A 165 7.69 -30.59 -8.99
C TYR A 165 8.03 -30.25 -10.45
N TRP A 166 7.03 -30.00 -11.30
CA TRP A 166 7.26 -29.78 -12.74
C TRP A 166 8.07 -28.51 -13.03
N VAL A 167 7.85 -27.45 -12.25
CA VAL A 167 8.62 -26.22 -12.39
C VAL A 167 10.07 -26.42 -11.91
N SER A 168 10.29 -27.17 -10.84
CA SER A 168 11.65 -27.51 -10.40
C SER A 168 12.35 -28.37 -11.44
N GLN A 169 11.67 -29.37 -12.02
CA GLN A 169 12.20 -30.21 -13.11
C GLN A 169 12.70 -29.36 -14.28
N LEU A 170 11.89 -28.39 -14.71
CA LEU A 170 12.26 -27.51 -15.82
C LEU A 170 13.34 -26.49 -15.41
N GLY A 171 13.17 -25.83 -14.27
CA GLY A 171 14.06 -24.74 -13.82
C GLY A 171 15.45 -25.20 -13.41
N MET A 172 15.59 -26.45 -12.95
CA MET A 172 16.87 -27.02 -12.55
C MET A 172 17.60 -27.68 -13.72
N LEU A 173 16.94 -27.89 -14.86
CA LEU A 173 17.53 -28.61 -15.99
C LEU A 173 18.79 -27.94 -16.53
N ALA A 174 18.78 -26.61 -16.68
CA ALA A 174 19.93 -25.86 -17.16
C ALA A 174 21.12 -25.97 -16.19
N GLY A 175 20.89 -25.77 -14.89
CA GLY A 175 21.93 -25.94 -13.86
C GLY A 175 22.43 -27.39 -13.79
N THR A 176 21.53 -28.36 -13.87
CA THR A 176 21.88 -29.79 -13.91
C THR A 176 22.78 -30.08 -15.08
N LEU A 177 22.44 -29.62 -16.28
CA LEU A 177 23.24 -29.83 -17.48
C LEU A 177 24.63 -29.20 -17.36
N VAL A 178 24.75 -28.00 -16.78
CA VAL A 178 26.04 -27.33 -16.53
C VAL A 178 26.90 -28.14 -15.55
N PHE A 179 26.34 -28.56 -14.40
CA PHE A 179 27.09 -29.31 -13.40
C PHE A 179 27.42 -30.75 -13.86
N VAL A 180 26.52 -31.41 -14.58
CA VAL A 180 26.77 -32.72 -15.17
C VAL A 180 27.85 -32.62 -16.26
N ASN A 181 27.81 -31.58 -17.11
CA ASN A 181 28.85 -31.33 -18.11
C ASN A 181 30.21 -30.96 -17.47
N ALA A 182 30.19 -30.20 -16.37
CA ALA A 182 31.41 -29.99 -15.58
C ALA A 182 31.93 -31.34 -15.05
N GLY A 183 31.04 -32.24 -14.64
CA GLY A 183 31.36 -33.60 -14.21
C GLY A 183 32.04 -34.45 -15.28
N THR A 184 31.54 -34.42 -16.53
CA THR A 184 32.16 -35.15 -17.66
C THR A 184 33.56 -34.62 -17.97
N GLN A 185 33.78 -33.30 -17.83
CA GLN A 185 35.09 -32.68 -18.01
C GLN A 185 36.03 -32.91 -16.81
N LEU A 186 35.48 -32.97 -15.58
CA LEU A 186 36.22 -33.25 -14.35
C LEU A 186 36.78 -34.67 -14.31
N ALA A 187 36.13 -35.63 -14.96
CA ALA A 187 36.68 -36.97 -15.18
C ALA A 187 38.05 -36.94 -15.91
N ALA A 188 38.38 -35.85 -16.60
CA ALA A 188 39.63 -35.66 -17.34
C ALA A 188 40.69 -34.79 -16.61
N ILE A 189 40.42 -34.20 -15.44
CA ILE A 189 41.31 -33.17 -14.84
C ILE A 189 41.98 -33.63 -13.53
N GLN A 190 43.30 -33.44 -13.44
CA GLN A 190 44.14 -33.92 -12.33
C GLN A 190 44.25 -32.99 -11.09
N SER A 191 43.79 -31.72 -11.11
CA SER A 191 43.90 -30.81 -9.94
C SER A 191 42.71 -29.86 -9.68
N PRO A 192 42.55 -29.32 -8.44
CA PRO A 192 41.43 -28.45 -8.04
C PRO A 192 41.42 -27.04 -8.67
N ALA A 193 42.53 -26.61 -9.28
CA ALA A 193 42.65 -25.30 -9.91
C ALA A 193 41.91 -25.20 -11.27
N GLY A 194 41.44 -26.31 -11.83
CA GLY A 194 40.67 -26.35 -13.09
C GLY A 194 39.25 -25.78 -13.01
N ILE A 195 38.78 -25.40 -11.81
CA ILE A 195 37.44 -24.83 -11.59
C ILE A 195 37.39 -23.34 -12.01
N LEU A 196 38.53 -22.65 -12.13
CA LEU A 196 38.61 -21.25 -12.58
C LEU A 196 38.78 -21.11 -14.10
N GLN A 197 38.39 -22.11 -14.89
CA GLN A 197 38.42 -22.00 -16.35
C GLN A 197 37.43 -20.93 -16.84
N PRO A 198 37.80 -20.08 -17.83
CA PRO A 198 36.93 -19.04 -18.38
C PRO A 198 35.55 -19.54 -18.82
N GLY A 199 35.46 -20.79 -19.30
CA GLY A 199 34.19 -21.43 -19.67
C GLY A 199 33.25 -21.69 -18.48
N LEU A 200 33.79 -22.04 -17.31
CA LEU A 200 32.98 -22.30 -16.11
C LEU A 200 32.56 -20.99 -15.42
N ILE A 201 33.44 -19.98 -15.40
CA ILE A 201 33.11 -18.63 -14.96
C ILE A 201 32.01 -18.03 -15.85
N GLY A 202 32.12 -18.19 -17.17
CA GLY A 202 31.09 -17.79 -18.12
C GLY A 202 29.74 -18.49 -17.87
N ALA A 203 29.75 -19.78 -17.55
CA ALA A 203 28.55 -20.53 -17.20
C ALA A 203 27.90 -20.04 -15.89
N PHE A 204 28.69 -19.71 -14.85
CA PHE A 204 28.16 -19.16 -13.59
C PHE A 204 27.65 -17.72 -13.72
N VAL A 205 28.31 -16.87 -14.51
CA VAL A 205 27.83 -15.53 -14.85
C VAL A 205 26.53 -15.61 -15.65
N LEU A 206 26.47 -16.50 -16.65
CA LEU A 206 25.24 -16.78 -17.40
C LEU A 206 24.13 -17.27 -16.46
N LEU A 207 24.42 -18.16 -15.52
CA LEU A 207 23.44 -18.63 -14.53
C LEU A 207 22.94 -17.46 -13.64
N GLY A 208 23.82 -16.51 -13.27
CA GLY A 208 23.43 -15.31 -12.52
C GLY A 208 22.58 -14.30 -13.31
N ILE A 209 22.84 -14.15 -14.61
CA ILE A 209 22.13 -13.19 -15.49
C ILE A 209 20.84 -13.81 -16.06
N PHE A 210 20.79 -15.13 -16.24
CA PHE A 210 19.68 -15.84 -16.86
C PHE A 210 18.31 -15.57 -16.19
N PRO A 211 18.16 -15.50 -14.85
CA PRO A 211 16.91 -15.11 -14.20
C PRO A 211 16.39 -13.73 -14.65
N LEU A 212 17.29 -12.75 -14.82
CA LEU A 212 16.93 -11.39 -15.26
C LEU A 212 16.51 -11.40 -16.73
N ILE A 213 17.21 -12.18 -17.57
CA ILE A 213 16.84 -12.39 -18.98
C ILE A 213 15.50 -13.09 -19.09
N ALA A 214 15.31 -14.20 -18.37
CA ALA A 214 14.07 -14.98 -18.34
C ALA A 214 12.89 -14.11 -17.88
N LYS A 215 13.08 -13.29 -16.85
CA LYS A 215 12.08 -12.32 -16.40
C LYS A 215 11.72 -11.32 -17.49
N ARG A 216 12.72 -10.69 -18.14
CA ARG A 216 12.48 -9.77 -19.25
C ARG A 216 11.79 -10.43 -20.44
N ILE A 217 12.12 -11.68 -20.76
CA ILE A 217 11.47 -12.44 -21.82
C ILE A 217 9.99 -12.68 -21.47
N VAL A 218 9.69 -13.09 -20.23
CA VAL A 218 8.32 -13.34 -19.79
C VAL A 218 7.50 -12.05 -19.75
N GLU A 219 8.05 -10.97 -19.21
CA GLU A 219 7.41 -9.65 -19.22
C GLU A 219 7.19 -9.15 -20.65
N GLY A 220 8.18 -9.33 -21.53
CA GLY A 220 8.07 -9.03 -22.96
C GLY A 220 7.00 -9.88 -23.65
N ALA A 221 6.89 -11.17 -23.32
CA ALA A 221 5.86 -12.05 -23.87
C ALA A 221 4.46 -11.70 -23.37
N LYS A 222 4.31 -11.39 -22.07
CA LYS A 222 3.05 -10.88 -21.49
C LYS A 222 2.64 -9.57 -22.17
N ALA A 223 3.56 -8.61 -22.30
CA ALA A 223 3.32 -7.36 -23.00
C ALA A 223 2.91 -7.58 -24.47
N ARG A 224 3.64 -8.44 -25.21
CA ARG A 224 3.28 -8.78 -26.60
C ARG A 224 1.88 -9.35 -26.72
N ARG A 225 1.45 -10.22 -25.79
CA ARG A 225 0.06 -10.74 -25.75
C ARG A 225 -0.94 -9.62 -25.51
N THR A 226 -0.69 -8.73 -24.54
CA THR A 226 -1.56 -7.58 -24.26
C THR A 226 -1.72 -6.67 -25.50
N TYR A 227 -0.62 -6.43 -26.23
CA TYR A 227 -0.65 -5.60 -27.43
C TYR A 227 -1.08 -6.34 -28.71
N ALA A 228 -1.27 -7.66 -28.68
CA ALA A 228 -1.53 -8.46 -29.88
C ALA A 228 -2.78 -8.01 -30.65
N ARG A 229 -3.86 -7.66 -29.93
CA ARG A 229 -5.09 -7.13 -30.54
C ARG A 229 -4.93 -5.75 -31.20
N TRP A 230 -3.80 -5.10 -30.95
CA TRP A 230 -3.42 -3.79 -31.48
C TRP A 230 -2.28 -3.88 -32.50
N ALA A 231 -1.94 -5.10 -32.96
CA ALA A 231 -0.92 -5.30 -33.97
C ALA A 231 -1.22 -4.45 -35.22
N GLY A 232 -0.21 -3.73 -35.72
CA GLY A 232 -0.35 -2.81 -36.85
C GLY A 232 -1.01 -1.46 -36.55
N LYS A 233 -1.55 -1.24 -35.34
CA LYS A 233 -2.17 0.04 -34.93
C LYS A 233 -1.24 0.96 -34.15
N ARG A 234 0.00 0.53 -33.87
CA ARG A 234 0.99 1.36 -33.19
C ARG A 234 1.56 2.39 -34.17
N PRO A 235 1.47 3.70 -33.87
CA PRO A 235 2.09 4.74 -34.69
C PRO A 235 3.61 4.53 -34.83
N PRO A 236 4.21 4.82 -36.01
CA PRO A 236 5.66 4.73 -36.20
C PRO A 236 6.42 5.79 -35.41
N THR A 237 5.80 6.95 -35.22
CA THR A 237 6.27 8.08 -34.42
C THR A 237 5.16 8.52 -33.47
N PHE A 238 5.52 9.15 -32.35
CA PHE A 238 4.56 9.70 -31.40
C PHE A 238 4.68 11.22 -31.37
N ASP A 239 3.55 11.91 -31.38
CA ASP A 239 3.51 13.37 -31.28
C ASP A 239 3.95 13.87 -29.91
N ARG A 240 3.76 13.03 -28.87
CA ARG A 240 3.92 13.34 -27.44
C ARG A 240 4.65 12.22 -26.72
N ASN A 241 5.35 12.61 -25.66
CA ASN A 241 5.90 11.64 -24.71
C ASN A 241 4.82 11.18 -23.72
N LEU A 242 3.97 12.10 -23.27
CA LEU A 242 2.99 11.86 -22.22
C LEU A 242 1.68 12.58 -22.49
N VAL A 243 0.57 11.87 -22.33
CA VAL A 243 -0.77 12.45 -22.21
C VAL A 243 -1.29 12.20 -20.80
N VAL A 244 -1.79 13.24 -20.15
CA VAL A 244 -2.39 13.17 -18.82
C VAL A 244 -3.88 13.46 -18.94
N ILE A 245 -4.72 12.58 -18.39
CA ILE A 245 -6.18 12.70 -18.42
C ILE A 245 -6.69 13.08 -17.03
N GLY A 246 -7.25 14.28 -16.91
CA GLY A 246 -7.74 14.89 -15.68
C GLY A 246 -6.72 15.89 -15.11
N ALA A 247 -7.18 17.10 -14.79
CA ALA A 247 -6.39 18.20 -14.22
C ALA A 247 -6.75 18.47 -12.75
N GLY A 248 -7.03 17.41 -11.98
CA GLY A 248 -6.93 17.45 -10.52
C GLY A 248 -5.47 17.36 -10.06
N SER A 249 -5.22 17.41 -8.75
CA SER A 249 -3.86 17.49 -8.20
C SER A 249 -2.91 16.40 -8.69
N ALA A 250 -3.38 15.16 -8.87
CA ALA A 250 -2.57 14.09 -9.43
C ALA A 250 -2.15 14.38 -10.89
N GLY A 251 -3.08 14.78 -11.74
CA GLY A 251 -2.78 15.07 -13.14
C GLY A 251 -1.95 16.32 -13.36
N LEU A 252 -2.22 17.36 -12.58
CA LEU A 252 -1.42 18.59 -12.54
C LEU A 252 0.03 18.30 -12.16
N VAL A 253 0.27 17.56 -11.07
CA VAL A 253 1.62 17.14 -10.67
C VAL A 253 2.27 16.26 -11.74
N SER A 254 1.51 15.32 -12.33
CA SER A 254 2.04 14.47 -13.40
C SER A 254 2.48 15.25 -14.63
N ALA A 255 1.69 16.24 -15.05
CA ALA A 255 2.00 17.09 -16.19
C ALA A 255 3.21 18.00 -15.90
N TYR A 256 3.25 18.58 -14.70
CA TYR A 256 4.38 19.38 -14.23
C TYR A 256 5.69 18.61 -14.24
N ILE A 257 5.71 17.38 -13.69
CA ILE A 257 6.91 16.53 -13.67
C ILE A 257 7.40 16.25 -15.09
N GLY A 258 6.49 15.89 -16.01
CA GLY A 258 6.85 15.64 -17.41
C GLY A 258 7.45 16.87 -18.10
N ALA A 259 6.84 18.04 -17.92
CA ALA A 259 7.33 19.29 -18.50
C ALA A 259 8.67 19.74 -17.90
N ALA A 260 8.86 19.59 -16.58
CA ALA A 260 10.09 19.94 -15.88
C ALA A 260 11.32 19.19 -16.44
N ILE A 261 11.13 17.94 -16.87
CA ILE A 261 12.18 17.13 -17.51
C ILE A 261 12.20 17.24 -19.05
N LYS A 262 11.53 18.25 -19.61
CA LYS A 262 11.47 18.57 -21.05
C LYS A 262 10.79 17.50 -21.91
N ALA A 263 9.91 16.69 -21.34
CA ALA A 263 9.04 15.82 -22.12
C ALA A 263 7.94 16.66 -22.80
N LYS A 264 7.50 16.27 -24.00
CA LYS A 264 6.34 16.88 -24.65
C LYS A 264 5.06 16.30 -24.04
N VAL A 265 4.36 17.12 -23.26
CA VAL A 265 3.20 16.73 -22.46
C VAL A 265 1.94 17.42 -22.95
N THR A 266 0.84 16.66 -23.04
CA THR A 266 -0.51 17.22 -23.16
C THR A 266 -1.33 16.85 -21.93
N LEU A 267 -1.95 17.84 -21.29
CA LEU A 267 -2.90 17.67 -20.19
C LEU A 267 -4.32 17.93 -20.70
N ILE A 268 -5.23 16.99 -20.46
CA ILE A 268 -6.62 17.07 -20.92
C ILE A 268 -7.56 17.16 -19.73
N GLU A 269 -8.43 18.19 -19.72
CA GLU A 269 -9.44 18.39 -18.68
C GLU A 269 -10.79 18.72 -19.30
N LYS A 270 -11.86 18.02 -18.89
CA LYS A 270 -13.20 18.21 -19.44
C LYS A 270 -13.99 19.35 -18.77
N HIS A 271 -13.65 19.66 -17.53
CA HIS A 271 -14.31 20.67 -16.69
C HIS A 271 -13.33 21.81 -16.35
N ARG A 272 -13.20 22.13 -15.06
CA ARG A 272 -12.32 23.20 -14.56
C ARG A 272 -10.99 22.61 -14.10
N MET A 273 -9.91 23.32 -14.39
CA MET A 273 -8.58 23.01 -13.87
C MET A 273 -8.55 23.04 -12.34
N GLY A 274 -7.61 22.31 -11.72
CA GLY A 274 -7.52 22.15 -10.26
C GLY A 274 -8.37 21.01 -9.70
N GLY A 275 -9.28 20.45 -10.51
CA GLY A 275 -10.12 19.31 -10.14
C GLY A 275 -11.00 19.58 -8.93
N ASP A 276 -11.35 18.52 -8.20
CA ASP A 276 -12.22 18.60 -7.03
C ASP A 276 -11.59 19.39 -5.89
N CYS A 277 -10.32 19.16 -5.55
CA CYS A 277 -9.71 19.76 -4.37
C CYS A 277 -9.72 21.31 -4.38
N LEU A 278 -9.44 21.93 -5.53
CA LEU A 278 -9.54 23.39 -5.69
C LEU A 278 -11.00 23.84 -5.76
N ASN A 279 -11.81 23.20 -6.60
CA ASN A 279 -13.10 23.76 -7.02
C ASN A 279 -14.27 23.39 -6.10
N THR A 280 -14.24 22.19 -5.54
CA THR A 280 -15.40 21.58 -4.85
C THR A 280 -15.02 20.72 -3.63
N GLY A 281 -13.79 20.82 -3.13
CA GLY A 281 -13.26 19.93 -2.12
C GLY A 281 -12.52 20.69 -1.03
N CYS A 282 -11.20 20.52 -0.98
CA CYS A 282 -10.35 20.98 0.12
C CYS A 282 -10.39 22.50 0.32
N VAL A 283 -10.16 23.28 -0.73
CA VAL A 283 -10.08 24.75 -0.61
C VAL A 283 -11.42 25.35 -0.14
N PRO A 284 -12.58 25.03 -0.76
CA PRO A 284 -13.83 25.62 -0.32
C PRO A 284 -14.28 25.13 1.06
N SER A 285 -14.07 23.84 1.40
CA SER A 285 -14.38 23.32 2.74
C SER A 285 -13.60 24.03 3.82
N LYS A 286 -12.27 24.17 3.66
CA LYS A 286 -11.40 24.79 4.69
C LYS A 286 -11.69 26.29 4.81
N ALA A 287 -12.03 26.96 3.72
CA ALA A 287 -12.48 28.34 3.75
C ALA A 287 -13.79 28.51 4.56
N LEU A 288 -14.77 27.61 4.36
CA LEU A 288 -16.05 27.61 5.07
C LEU A 288 -15.87 27.29 6.57
N ILE A 289 -15.11 26.24 6.88
CA ILE A 289 -14.80 25.81 8.26
C ILE A 289 -14.14 26.94 9.03
N LYS A 290 -13.22 27.69 8.41
CA LYS A 290 -12.59 28.83 9.09
C LYS A 290 -13.60 29.91 9.49
N SER A 291 -14.55 30.25 8.62
CA SER A 291 -15.63 31.19 8.97
C SER A 291 -16.51 30.65 10.10
N ALA A 292 -16.85 29.35 10.06
CA ALA A 292 -17.61 28.69 11.11
C ALA A 292 -16.87 28.67 12.46
N ARG A 293 -15.55 28.44 12.47
CA ARG A 293 -14.71 28.47 13.68
C ARG A 293 -14.70 29.87 14.29
N VAL A 294 -14.62 30.94 13.50
CA VAL A 294 -14.72 32.32 14.01
C VAL A 294 -16.05 32.55 14.74
N LEU A 295 -17.17 32.09 14.19
CA LEU A 295 -18.48 32.20 14.86
C LEU A 295 -18.53 31.38 16.16
N SER A 296 -17.91 30.20 16.18
CA SER A 296 -17.77 29.38 17.40
C SER A 296 -17.00 30.14 18.49
N THR A 297 -15.84 30.73 18.15
CA THR A 297 -15.05 31.56 19.09
C THR A 297 -15.85 32.75 19.62
N ILE A 298 -16.63 33.43 18.77
CA ILE A 298 -17.49 34.54 19.19
C ILE A 298 -18.58 34.06 20.18
N ARG A 299 -19.20 32.91 19.94
CA ARG A 299 -20.19 32.31 20.88
C ARG A 299 -19.55 31.96 22.23
N ARG A 300 -18.28 31.56 22.22
CA ARG A 300 -17.46 31.21 23.38
C ARG A 300 -16.79 32.43 24.05
N ALA A 301 -17.11 33.66 23.65
CA ALA A 301 -16.44 34.88 24.12
C ALA A 301 -16.26 35.00 25.65
N LYS A 302 -17.20 34.46 26.43
CA LYS A 302 -17.12 34.45 27.91
C LYS A 302 -15.96 33.61 28.44
N GLU A 303 -15.59 32.53 27.77
CA GLU A 303 -14.43 31.70 28.10
C GLU A 303 -13.14 32.54 28.03
N PHE A 304 -13.08 33.46 27.06
CA PHE A 304 -11.96 34.39 26.88
C PHE A 304 -12.06 35.66 27.76
N GLY A 305 -12.92 35.67 28.77
CA GLY A 305 -13.10 36.82 29.67
C GLY A 305 -13.84 38.02 29.05
N LEU A 306 -14.43 37.87 27.87
CA LEU A 306 -15.23 38.92 27.24
C LEU A 306 -16.68 38.82 27.71
N LYS A 307 -17.23 39.91 28.26
CA LYS A 307 -18.61 39.93 28.79
C LYS A 307 -19.67 39.53 27.74
N SER A 308 -19.47 39.99 26.50
CA SER A 308 -20.34 39.70 25.36
C SER A 308 -19.61 39.94 24.05
N ALA A 309 -19.89 39.12 23.04
CA ALA A 309 -19.56 39.37 21.65
C ALA A 309 -20.67 38.81 20.77
N SER A 310 -20.93 39.45 19.63
CA SER A 310 -21.93 39.00 18.66
C SER A 310 -21.44 39.32 17.25
N ALA A 311 -21.82 38.48 16.28
CA ALA A 311 -21.59 38.74 14.86
C ALA A 311 -22.91 38.62 14.10
N GLU A 312 -23.21 39.65 13.34
CA GLU A 312 -24.24 39.62 12.31
C GLU A 312 -23.57 39.22 10.99
N PHE A 313 -24.17 38.29 10.25
CA PHE A 313 -23.64 37.83 8.98
C PHE A 313 -24.76 37.35 8.05
N ASP A 314 -24.55 37.50 6.74
CA ASP A 314 -25.33 36.80 5.72
C ASP A 314 -24.58 35.54 5.26
N PHE A 315 -25.29 34.42 5.14
CA PHE A 315 -24.70 33.18 4.65
C PHE A 315 -24.27 33.28 3.17
N ALA A 316 -24.94 34.12 2.37
CA ALA A 316 -24.54 34.42 1.01
C ALA A 316 -23.13 35.04 0.96
N ASP A 317 -22.84 36.03 1.81
CA ASP A 317 -21.54 36.70 1.89
C ASP A 317 -20.42 35.72 2.32
N VAL A 318 -20.74 34.81 3.25
CA VAL A 318 -19.80 33.74 3.65
C VAL A 318 -19.47 32.85 2.45
N MET A 319 -20.47 32.49 1.66
CA MET A 319 -20.27 31.70 0.45
C MET A 319 -19.49 32.50 -0.60
N GLU A 320 -19.79 33.78 -0.81
CA GLU A 320 -19.01 34.64 -1.71
C GLU A 320 -17.54 34.71 -1.31
N ARG A 321 -17.23 34.78 0.00
CA ARG A 321 -15.86 34.65 0.49
C ARG A 321 -15.25 33.30 0.09
N VAL A 322 -15.98 32.19 0.20
CA VAL A 322 -15.50 30.87 -0.23
C VAL A 322 -15.16 30.90 -1.73
N GLN A 323 -16.03 31.42 -2.59
CA GLN A 323 -15.75 31.52 -4.02
C GLN A 323 -14.59 32.47 -4.34
N ARG A 324 -14.47 33.58 -3.61
CA ARG A 324 -13.32 34.49 -3.73
C ARG A 324 -12.01 33.77 -3.40
N VAL A 325 -11.95 32.99 -2.33
CA VAL A 325 -10.76 32.21 -1.95
C VAL A 325 -10.40 31.21 -3.03
N VAL A 326 -11.38 30.47 -3.57
CA VAL A 326 -11.16 29.56 -4.71
C VAL A 326 -10.55 30.32 -5.90
N LYS A 327 -11.15 31.45 -6.29
CA LYS A 327 -10.65 32.30 -7.39
C LYS A 327 -9.24 32.86 -7.15
N THR A 328 -8.87 33.13 -5.89
CA THR A 328 -7.51 33.58 -5.56
C THR A 328 -6.48 32.47 -5.69
N VAL A 329 -6.85 31.22 -5.42
CA VAL A 329 -5.96 30.05 -5.53
C VAL A 329 -5.90 29.50 -6.96
N GLU A 330 -6.99 29.63 -7.72
CA GLU A 330 -7.14 29.13 -9.10
C GLU A 330 -5.98 29.43 -10.07
N PRO A 331 -5.33 30.61 -10.06
CA PRO A 331 -4.17 30.87 -10.91
C PRO A 331 -2.99 29.90 -10.71
N HIS A 332 -2.93 29.20 -9.57
CA HIS A 332 -1.91 28.18 -9.34
C HIS A 332 -2.11 26.89 -10.13
N ASP A 333 -3.33 26.65 -10.61
CA ASP A 333 -3.71 25.45 -11.34
C ASP A 333 -4.18 25.78 -12.77
N SER A 334 -4.10 27.04 -13.21
CA SER A 334 -4.71 27.50 -14.45
C SER A 334 -4.02 27.01 -15.73
N VAL A 335 -4.74 27.10 -16.85
CA VAL A 335 -4.22 26.79 -18.19
C VAL A 335 -3.01 27.67 -18.52
N GLU A 336 -3.06 28.95 -18.19
CA GLU A 336 -1.99 29.92 -18.46
C GLU A 336 -0.70 29.51 -17.76
N ARG A 337 -0.78 29.14 -16.47
CA ARG A 337 0.39 28.69 -15.72
C ARG A 337 1.00 27.43 -16.32
N TYR A 338 0.17 26.42 -16.61
CA TYR A 338 0.66 25.15 -17.15
C TYR A 338 1.20 25.29 -18.58
N THR A 339 0.59 26.14 -19.40
CA THR A 339 1.12 26.51 -20.71
C THR A 339 2.47 27.20 -20.58
N GLY A 340 2.63 28.15 -19.64
CA GLY A 340 3.91 28.80 -19.34
C GLY A 340 5.00 27.84 -18.84
N LEU A 341 4.61 26.70 -18.26
CA LEU A 341 5.52 25.62 -17.84
C LEU A 341 5.87 24.65 -18.98
N GLY A 342 5.28 24.80 -20.17
CA GLY A 342 5.53 23.98 -21.36
C GLY A 342 4.56 22.81 -21.54
N VAL A 343 3.40 22.82 -20.88
CA VAL A 343 2.35 21.80 -21.05
C VAL A 343 1.30 22.28 -22.06
N GLU A 344 0.97 21.47 -23.07
CA GLU A 344 -0.19 21.71 -23.92
C GLU A 344 -1.46 21.37 -23.12
N CYS A 345 -2.27 22.36 -22.78
CA CYS A 345 -3.55 22.14 -22.10
C CYS A 345 -4.70 22.08 -23.11
N LEU A 346 -5.47 20.99 -23.12
CA LEU A 346 -6.66 20.84 -23.95
C LEU A 346 -7.89 20.72 -23.07
N LEU A 347 -8.87 21.60 -23.29
CA LEU A 347 -10.14 21.56 -22.59
C LEU A 347 -11.15 20.74 -23.39
N GLY A 348 -11.49 19.55 -22.89
CA GLY A 348 -12.34 18.62 -23.59
C GLY A 348 -12.43 17.23 -22.95
N GLU A 349 -13.33 16.41 -23.47
CA GLU A 349 -13.52 15.03 -23.05
C GLU A 349 -12.50 14.12 -23.74
N ALA A 350 -11.65 13.45 -22.95
CA ALA A 350 -10.70 12.47 -23.44
C ALA A 350 -11.35 11.08 -23.57
N LYS A 351 -11.00 10.35 -24.63
CA LYS A 351 -11.28 8.92 -24.79
C LYS A 351 -10.04 8.18 -25.28
N ILE A 352 -9.57 7.19 -24.52
CA ILE A 352 -8.46 6.33 -24.94
C ILE A 352 -9.00 5.36 -25.99
N VAL A 353 -8.56 5.50 -27.24
CA VAL A 353 -9.05 4.70 -28.37
C VAL A 353 -8.11 3.56 -28.73
N SER A 354 -6.84 3.66 -28.32
CA SER A 354 -5.84 2.60 -28.38
C SER A 354 -4.81 2.81 -27.28
N PRO A 355 -3.90 1.86 -27.01
CA PRO A 355 -2.87 2.05 -25.99
C PRO A 355 -1.95 3.24 -26.22
N TRP A 356 -1.95 3.81 -27.44
CA TRP A 356 -1.05 4.90 -27.82
C TRP A 356 -1.77 6.13 -28.34
N GLU A 357 -3.10 6.14 -28.32
CA GLU A 357 -3.87 7.24 -28.88
C GLU A 357 -5.04 7.64 -27.99
N VAL A 358 -5.19 8.95 -27.84
CA VAL A 358 -6.28 9.57 -27.10
C VAL A 358 -7.03 10.50 -28.06
N GLU A 359 -8.33 10.30 -28.17
CA GLU A 359 -9.24 11.24 -28.84
C GLU A 359 -9.73 12.27 -27.82
N VAL A 360 -9.79 13.53 -28.21
CA VAL A 360 -10.24 14.64 -27.38
C VAL A 360 -11.34 15.38 -28.11
N LYS A 361 -12.55 15.33 -27.58
CA LYS A 361 -13.66 16.16 -28.01
C LYS A 361 -13.57 17.50 -27.28
N LEU A 362 -13.17 18.55 -27.99
CA LEU A 362 -12.88 19.84 -27.37
C LEU A 362 -14.16 20.58 -26.98
N ASN A 363 -14.08 21.37 -25.91
CA ASN A 363 -15.21 22.16 -25.39
C ASN A 363 -15.62 23.30 -26.34
N ASP A 364 -14.69 23.84 -27.12
CA ASP A 364 -14.93 24.84 -28.17
C ASP A 364 -15.39 24.23 -29.51
N GLY A 365 -15.49 22.90 -29.57
CA GLY A 365 -15.94 22.15 -30.73
C GLY A 365 -14.81 21.43 -31.49
N GLY A 366 -15.21 20.42 -32.26
CA GLY A 366 -14.28 19.57 -33.00
C GLY A 366 -13.64 18.45 -32.16
N THR A 367 -12.85 17.63 -32.85
CA THR A 367 -12.20 16.45 -32.27
C THR A 367 -10.73 16.44 -32.68
N ARG A 368 -9.84 16.17 -31.73
CA ARG A 368 -8.42 15.95 -31.99
C ARG A 368 -8.03 14.53 -31.60
N ARG A 369 -7.20 13.87 -32.42
CA ARG A 369 -6.61 12.58 -32.09
C ARG A 369 -5.12 12.76 -31.84
N LEU A 370 -4.65 12.31 -30.69
CA LEU A 370 -3.29 12.52 -30.21
C LEU A 370 -2.56 11.20 -30.11
N SER A 371 -1.43 11.05 -30.80
CA SER A 371 -0.54 9.91 -30.56
C SER A 371 0.42 10.22 -29.40
N THR A 372 0.66 9.24 -28.54
CA THR A 372 1.52 9.37 -27.37
C THR A 372 2.24 8.07 -27.03
N ARG A 373 3.44 8.19 -26.46
CA ARG A 373 4.17 7.04 -25.95
C ARG A 373 3.52 6.47 -24.69
N SER A 374 3.12 7.34 -23.76
CA SER A 374 2.56 6.95 -22.47
C SER A 374 1.33 7.78 -22.10
N ILE A 375 0.46 7.21 -21.27
CA ILE A 375 -0.76 7.84 -20.76
C ILE A 375 -0.76 7.74 -19.23
N VAL A 376 -1.08 8.84 -18.54
CA VAL A 376 -1.40 8.87 -17.10
C VAL A 376 -2.89 9.16 -16.95
N VAL A 377 -3.61 8.24 -16.31
CA VAL A 377 -5.03 8.39 -15.97
C VAL A 377 -5.12 8.97 -14.56
N ALA A 378 -5.58 10.22 -14.46
CA ALA A 378 -5.78 10.97 -13.23
C ALA A 378 -7.24 11.48 -13.12
N ALA A 379 -8.20 10.65 -13.53
CA ALA A 379 -9.61 11.01 -13.69
C ALA A 379 -10.37 11.27 -12.37
N GLY A 380 -9.72 11.12 -11.22
CA GLY A 380 -10.29 11.42 -9.90
C GLY A 380 -11.47 10.53 -9.50
N ALA A 381 -12.32 11.06 -8.63
CA ALA A 381 -13.54 10.42 -8.15
C ALA A 381 -14.71 11.42 -8.16
N ARG A 382 -15.90 10.92 -7.81
CA ARG A 382 -17.13 11.70 -7.64
C ARG A 382 -17.89 11.26 -6.39
N PRO A 383 -18.77 12.09 -5.82
CA PRO A 383 -19.62 11.69 -4.71
C PRO A 383 -20.46 10.45 -5.05
N PHE A 384 -20.56 9.52 -4.10
CA PHE A 384 -21.47 8.40 -4.23
C PHE A 384 -22.83 8.76 -3.64
N VAL A 385 -23.88 8.61 -4.44
CA VAL A 385 -25.28 8.74 -4.00
C VAL A 385 -25.85 7.32 -3.93
N PRO A 386 -26.28 6.86 -2.74
CA PRO A 386 -26.79 5.50 -2.60
C PRO A 386 -28.19 5.40 -3.22
N PRO A 387 -28.57 4.24 -3.80
CA PRO A 387 -29.87 4.04 -4.42
C PRO A 387 -30.97 3.82 -3.36
N ILE A 388 -31.18 4.80 -2.48
CA ILE A 388 -32.20 4.77 -1.44
C ILE A 388 -33.53 5.25 -2.07
N PRO A 389 -34.63 4.48 -1.95
CA PRO A 389 -35.92 4.89 -2.49
C PRO A 389 -36.32 6.32 -2.07
N GLY A 390 -36.74 7.13 -3.04
CA GLY A 390 -37.21 8.51 -2.83
C GLY A 390 -36.13 9.58 -2.76
N ILE A 391 -34.82 9.25 -2.69
CA ILE A 391 -33.74 10.25 -2.55
C ILE A 391 -33.70 11.27 -3.69
N GLU A 392 -34.03 10.85 -4.92
CA GLU A 392 -34.04 11.72 -6.09
C GLU A 392 -35.14 12.81 -6.01
N GLN A 393 -36.19 12.56 -5.24
CA GLN A 393 -37.32 13.49 -5.07
C GLN A 393 -37.04 14.57 -4.02
N THR A 394 -36.05 14.39 -3.13
CA THR A 394 -35.86 15.27 -1.97
C THR A 394 -35.04 16.52 -2.27
N LYS A 395 -34.44 16.65 -3.46
CA LYS A 395 -33.34 17.58 -3.77
C LYS A 395 -32.18 17.41 -2.77
N PHE A 396 -31.01 17.03 -3.25
CA PHE A 396 -29.86 16.78 -2.38
C PHE A 396 -28.62 17.51 -2.84
N TRP A 397 -27.78 17.82 -1.86
CA TRP A 397 -26.45 18.34 -2.03
C TRP A 397 -25.45 17.20 -1.86
N THR A 398 -24.31 17.35 -2.51
CA THR A 398 -23.14 16.50 -2.33
C THR A 398 -21.95 17.39 -2.01
N SER A 399 -20.80 16.78 -1.73
CA SER A 399 -19.55 17.54 -1.64
C SER A 399 -19.27 18.37 -2.90
N ASP A 400 -19.82 18.02 -4.06
CA ASP A 400 -19.55 18.74 -5.30
C ASP A 400 -20.49 19.95 -5.49
N THR A 401 -21.71 19.89 -4.95
CA THR A 401 -22.77 20.87 -5.26
C THR A 401 -23.09 21.83 -4.12
N VAL A 402 -22.74 21.49 -2.87
CA VAL A 402 -23.08 22.28 -1.67
C VAL A 402 -22.59 23.73 -1.71
N TRP A 403 -21.50 24.00 -2.45
CA TRP A 403 -20.88 25.33 -2.59
C TRP A 403 -21.73 26.36 -3.32
N SER A 404 -22.80 25.92 -4.00
CA SER A 404 -23.75 26.80 -4.68
C SER A 404 -24.88 27.29 -3.78
N LEU A 405 -24.98 26.78 -2.55
CA LEU A 405 -25.95 27.28 -1.57
C LEU A 405 -25.74 28.79 -1.32
N ARG A 406 -26.86 29.50 -1.18
CA ARG A 406 -26.90 30.93 -0.83
C ARG A 406 -27.77 31.23 0.37
N LYS A 407 -28.68 30.32 0.73
CA LYS A 407 -29.49 30.41 1.94
C LYS A 407 -29.05 29.33 2.90
N LEU A 408 -28.89 29.70 4.17
CA LEU A 408 -28.59 28.74 5.23
C LEU A 408 -29.83 27.84 5.45
N PRO A 409 -29.70 26.51 5.34
CA PRO A 409 -30.82 25.60 5.59
C PRO A 409 -31.25 25.66 7.06
N PRO A 410 -32.53 25.85 7.40
CA PRO A 410 -32.98 25.82 8.79
C PRO A 410 -32.77 24.45 9.43
N ARG A 411 -33.13 23.37 8.72
CA ARG A 411 -32.84 21.97 9.12
C ARG A 411 -32.04 21.26 8.04
N LEU A 412 -30.82 20.85 8.37
CA LEU A 412 -29.92 20.13 7.47
C LEU A 412 -29.77 18.68 7.93
N LEU A 413 -30.17 17.74 7.07
CA LEU A 413 -29.86 16.33 7.25
C LEU A 413 -28.53 16.02 6.56
N VAL A 414 -27.56 15.50 7.30
CA VAL A 414 -26.29 15.02 6.77
C VAL A 414 -26.31 13.49 6.78
N LEU A 415 -26.29 12.88 5.60
CA LEU A 415 -26.22 11.43 5.45
C LEU A 415 -24.75 11.00 5.27
N GLY A 416 -24.18 10.38 6.30
CA GLY A 416 -22.79 9.91 6.32
C GLY A 416 -21.97 10.50 7.48
N GLY A 417 -21.31 9.62 8.22
CA GLY A 417 -20.42 9.87 9.36
C GLY A 417 -18.94 9.90 8.98
N GLY A 418 -18.60 9.99 7.70
CA GLY A 418 -17.21 10.14 7.25
C GLY A 418 -16.64 11.55 7.49
N PRO A 419 -15.37 11.80 7.09
CA PRO A 419 -14.71 13.10 7.28
C PRO A 419 -15.48 14.27 6.67
N ILE A 420 -15.90 14.16 5.41
CA ILE A 420 -16.65 15.21 4.69
C ILE A 420 -17.97 15.53 5.41
N GLY A 421 -18.73 14.49 5.79
CA GLY A 421 -20.01 14.66 6.49
C GLY A 421 -19.81 15.34 7.83
N SER A 422 -18.78 14.96 8.59
CA SER A 422 -18.49 15.52 9.91
C SER A 422 -17.99 16.96 9.84
N GLU A 423 -17.06 17.28 8.93
CA GLU A 423 -16.58 18.65 8.68
C GLU A 423 -17.74 19.61 8.36
N LEU A 424 -18.63 19.20 7.44
CA LEU A 424 -19.75 20.03 7.01
C LEU A 424 -20.87 20.09 8.07
N ALA A 425 -21.16 19.00 8.77
CA ALA A 425 -22.14 19.00 9.86
C ALA A 425 -21.78 20.07 10.92
N GLN A 426 -20.52 20.10 11.35
CA GLN A 426 -20.06 21.07 12.34
C GLN A 426 -20.09 22.51 11.80
N ALA A 427 -19.64 22.71 10.56
CA ALA A 427 -19.64 24.04 9.95
C ALA A 427 -21.06 24.62 9.87
N PHE A 428 -22.04 23.86 9.36
CA PHE A 428 -23.43 24.32 9.24
C PHE A 428 -24.10 24.55 10.60
N ALA A 429 -23.84 23.73 11.61
CA ALA A 429 -24.33 23.94 12.97
C ALA A 429 -23.79 25.25 13.59
N ARG A 430 -22.51 25.55 13.35
CA ARG A 430 -21.87 26.81 13.77
C ARG A 430 -22.41 28.04 13.04
N PHE A 431 -22.92 27.91 11.81
CA PHE A 431 -23.68 28.97 11.16
C PHE A 431 -25.13 29.09 11.69
N GLY A 432 -25.66 28.07 12.37
CA GLY A 432 -26.97 28.11 13.01
C GLY A 432 -28.03 27.17 12.42
N SER A 433 -27.67 26.30 11.47
CA SER A 433 -28.56 25.23 11.03
C SER A 433 -28.82 24.23 12.16
N LYS A 434 -30.05 23.72 12.28
CA LYS A 434 -30.33 22.51 13.07
C LYS A 434 -29.86 21.29 12.27
N VAL A 435 -28.74 20.71 12.69
CA VAL A 435 -28.11 19.60 11.95
C VAL A 435 -28.45 18.27 12.58
N THR A 436 -28.87 17.32 11.75
CA THR A 436 -28.97 15.90 12.12
C THR A 436 -28.04 15.09 11.24
N GLN A 437 -27.09 14.39 11.84
CA GLN A 437 -26.14 13.54 11.12
C GLN A 437 -26.51 12.07 11.30
N VAL A 438 -26.79 11.37 10.21
CA VAL A 438 -27.18 9.96 10.20
C VAL A 438 -26.03 9.11 9.67
N GLU A 439 -25.62 8.12 10.44
CA GLU A 439 -24.58 7.15 10.07
C GLU A 439 -25.08 5.72 10.37
N MET A 440 -24.90 4.82 9.40
CA MET A 440 -25.33 3.43 9.51
C MET A 440 -24.44 2.64 10.48
N LEU A 441 -23.15 2.95 10.52
CA LEU A 441 -22.19 2.32 11.41
C LEU A 441 -22.39 2.80 12.86
N PRO A 442 -21.89 2.04 13.86
CA PRO A 442 -22.11 2.37 15.28
C PRO A 442 -21.54 3.72 15.74
N ARG A 443 -20.73 4.39 14.91
CA ARG A 443 -19.99 5.61 15.26
C ARG A 443 -19.57 6.38 14.01
N ILE A 444 -19.49 7.70 14.14
CA ILE A 444 -18.86 8.58 13.14
C ILE A 444 -17.35 8.39 13.12
N LEU A 445 -16.69 8.81 12.05
CA LEU A 445 -15.26 8.61 11.79
C LEU A 445 -14.82 7.15 12.07
N PRO A 446 -15.51 6.16 11.48
CA PRO A 446 -15.35 4.74 11.87
C PRO A 446 -13.97 4.16 11.55
N ARG A 447 -13.13 4.88 10.80
CA ARG A 447 -11.74 4.49 10.51
C ARG A 447 -10.79 4.78 11.67
N GLU A 448 -11.15 5.64 12.61
CA GLU A 448 -10.29 6.02 13.74
C GLU A 448 -10.48 5.09 14.94
N ASP A 449 -9.74 5.29 16.04
CA ASP A 449 -10.02 4.59 17.32
C ASP A 449 -11.23 5.22 18.05
N ALA A 450 -11.86 4.47 18.97
CA ALA A 450 -13.18 4.76 19.53
C ALA A 450 -13.26 6.08 20.29
N GLU A 451 -12.40 6.25 21.29
CA GLU A 451 -11.44 7.34 21.24
C GLU A 451 -11.82 8.68 20.62
N PHE A 452 -11.20 8.85 19.45
CA PHE A 452 -11.25 10.02 18.61
C PHE A 452 -12.65 10.23 18.03
N SER A 453 -13.36 9.15 17.69
CA SER A 453 -14.76 9.24 17.27
C SER A 453 -15.65 9.84 18.37
N GLU A 454 -15.47 9.42 19.61
CA GLU A 454 -16.28 9.91 20.73
C GLU A 454 -15.90 11.33 21.13
N LEU A 455 -14.61 11.72 21.05
CA LEU A 455 -14.20 13.11 21.25
C LEU A 455 -14.96 14.06 20.30
N VAL A 456 -15.02 13.73 19.01
CA VAL A 456 -15.74 14.52 18.01
C VAL A 456 -17.25 14.44 18.23
N ALA A 457 -17.80 13.25 18.48
CA ALA A 457 -19.24 13.09 18.68
C ALA A 457 -19.75 13.82 19.93
N ARG A 458 -18.99 13.81 21.03
CA ARG A 458 -19.31 14.58 22.23
C ARG A 458 -19.34 16.07 21.94
N ARG A 459 -18.31 16.58 21.25
CA ARG A 459 -18.27 18.00 20.86
C ARG A 459 -19.44 18.39 19.94
N PHE A 460 -19.83 17.50 19.04
CA PHE A 460 -21.00 17.71 18.18
C PHE A 460 -22.29 17.83 18.99
N ARG A 461 -22.49 16.96 20.00
CA ARG A 461 -23.66 17.03 20.89
C ARG A 461 -23.67 18.33 21.73
N GLU A 462 -22.50 18.75 22.23
CA GLU A 462 -22.35 20.04 22.95
C GLU A 462 -22.69 21.25 22.05
N GLU A 463 -22.36 21.17 20.76
CA GLU A 463 -22.70 22.19 19.75
C GLU A 463 -24.14 22.05 19.20
N GLY A 464 -24.94 21.12 19.73
CA GLY A 464 -26.35 20.95 19.38
C GLY A 464 -26.62 20.15 18.10
N ILE A 465 -25.64 19.40 17.60
CA ILE A 465 -25.80 18.49 16.47
C ILE A 465 -26.44 17.18 16.95
N ASP A 466 -27.50 16.76 16.29
CA ASP A 466 -28.15 15.47 16.56
C ASP A 466 -27.41 14.34 15.82
N VAL A 467 -26.55 13.61 16.53
CA VAL A 467 -25.73 12.51 15.98
C VAL A 467 -26.46 11.18 16.12
N ARG A 468 -26.97 10.65 15.00
CA ARG A 468 -27.72 9.40 14.88
C ARG A 468 -26.84 8.29 14.27
N ALA A 469 -25.91 7.78 15.06
CA ALA A 469 -25.10 6.61 14.69
C ALA A 469 -25.89 5.30 14.85
N GLY A 470 -25.52 4.26 14.09
CA GLY A 470 -26.25 2.99 14.05
C GLY A 470 -27.65 3.09 13.42
N HIS A 471 -27.92 4.13 12.64
CA HIS A 471 -29.22 4.37 11.98
C HIS A 471 -29.09 4.10 10.48
N ARG A 472 -29.78 3.08 9.97
CA ARG A 472 -29.78 2.73 8.55
C ARG A 472 -30.87 3.50 7.81
N ALA A 473 -30.51 4.39 6.90
CA ALA A 473 -31.47 5.05 6.01
C ALA A 473 -32.17 4.02 5.10
N LYS A 474 -33.52 4.00 5.13
CA LYS A 474 -34.38 3.04 4.40
C LYS A 474 -35.06 3.68 3.21
N GLN A 475 -35.67 4.85 3.41
CA GLN A 475 -36.49 5.52 2.40
C GLN A 475 -36.62 7.00 2.71
N PHE A 476 -36.70 7.82 1.66
CA PHE A 476 -37.09 9.21 1.75
C PHE A 476 -38.53 9.40 1.31
N LEU A 477 -39.28 10.22 2.06
CA LEU A 477 -40.67 10.56 1.78
C LEU A 477 -40.81 12.07 1.58
N VAL A 478 -41.67 12.46 0.63
CA VAL A 478 -42.09 13.84 0.40
C VAL A 478 -43.61 13.90 0.49
N GLU A 479 -44.12 14.39 1.62
CA GLU A 479 -45.55 14.41 1.93
C GLU A 479 -45.96 15.84 2.32
N ASN A 480 -46.96 16.42 1.65
CA ASN A 480 -47.44 17.79 1.92
C ASN A 480 -46.31 18.85 1.93
N GLY A 481 -45.29 18.68 1.08
CA GLY A 481 -44.13 19.55 1.01
C GLY A 481 -43.08 19.35 2.12
N ARG A 482 -43.32 18.46 3.08
CA ARG A 482 -42.35 18.07 4.12
C ARG A 482 -41.51 16.89 3.66
N ARG A 483 -40.20 16.94 3.93
CA ARG A 483 -39.26 15.88 3.58
C ARG A 483 -38.88 15.12 4.85
N THR A 484 -38.97 13.80 4.79
CA THR A 484 -38.69 12.92 5.93
C THR A 484 -37.79 11.77 5.50
N LEU A 485 -36.76 11.47 6.29
CA LEU A 485 -35.99 10.24 6.18
C LEU A 485 -36.56 9.20 7.14
N LEU A 486 -36.85 8.01 6.63
CA LEU A 486 -37.12 6.82 7.42
C LEU A 486 -35.82 6.07 7.65
N CYS A 487 -35.48 5.86 8.91
CA CYS A 487 -34.34 5.09 9.36
C CYS A 487 -34.79 3.83 10.09
N GLU A 488 -33.98 2.79 10.04
CA GLU A 488 -34.07 1.62 10.91
C GLU A 488 -32.99 1.72 11.99
N HIS A 489 -33.38 1.64 13.26
CA HIS A 489 -32.47 1.60 14.41
C HIS A 489 -32.98 0.61 15.45
N ALA A 490 -32.14 -0.35 15.84
CA ALA A 490 -32.50 -1.40 16.80
C ALA A 490 -33.81 -2.17 16.49
N GLY A 491 -34.16 -2.28 15.20
CA GLY A 491 -35.39 -2.94 14.74
C GLY A 491 -36.64 -2.03 14.71
N GLU A 492 -36.51 -0.77 15.14
CA GLU A 492 -37.58 0.22 15.12
C GLU A 492 -37.41 1.22 13.96
N GLU A 493 -38.53 1.74 13.46
CA GLU A 493 -38.54 2.82 12.46
C GLU A 493 -38.42 4.18 13.15
N VAL A 494 -37.44 4.98 12.75
CA VAL A 494 -37.20 6.34 13.23
C VAL A 494 -37.44 7.31 12.09
N ARG A 495 -38.27 8.34 12.32
CA ARG A 495 -38.60 9.38 11.33
C ARG A 495 -37.82 10.65 11.64
N ILE A 496 -37.11 11.18 10.64
CA ILE A 496 -36.29 12.39 10.76
C ILE A 496 -36.73 13.40 9.70
N GLU A 497 -37.34 14.51 10.11
CA GLU A 497 -37.72 15.59 9.21
C GLU A 497 -36.55 16.52 8.89
N PHE A 498 -36.50 17.02 7.66
CA PHE A 498 -35.44 17.94 7.21
C PHE A 498 -35.91 18.86 6.08
N ASP A 499 -35.13 19.92 5.80
CA ASP A 499 -35.41 20.87 4.71
C ASP A 499 -34.46 20.67 3.53
N GLU A 500 -33.18 20.42 3.81
CA GLU A 500 -32.16 20.12 2.80
C GLU A 500 -31.36 18.86 3.23
N LEU A 501 -30.95 18.06 2.25
CA LEU A 501 -30.15 16.85 2.44
C LEU A 501 -28.73 17.08 1.90
N LEU A 502 -27.71 16.80 2.70
CA LEU A 502 -26.33 16.66 2.27
C LEU A 502 -25.92 15.17 2.29
N CYS A 503 -25.72 14.59 1.11
CA CYS A 503 -25.27 13.22 0.95
C CYS A 503 -23.73 13.16 0.93
N ALA A 504 -23.14 12.57 1.96
CA ALA A 504 -21.70 12.46 2.19
C ALA A 504 -21.27 11.03 2.59
N VAL A 505 -21.85 10.01 1.95
CA VAL A 505 -21.61 8.58 2.27
C VAL A 505 -20.36 7.97 1.64
N GLY A 506 -19.55 8.77 0.94
CA GLY A 506 -18.30 8.34 0.30
C GLY A 506 -18.16 8.83 -1.13
N ARG A 507 -17.07 8.40 -1.78
CA ARG A 507 -16.73 8.75 -3.17
C ARG A 507 -16.46 7.48 -3.98
N VAL A 508 -16.75 7.53 -5.27
CA VAL A 508 -16.50 6.46 -6.23
C VAL A 508 -15.55 6.95 -7.32
N ALA A 509 -14.53 6.17 -7.64
CA ALA A 509 -13.58 6.50 -8.71
C ALA A 509 -14.29 6.64 -10.06
N ASN A 510 -13.77 7.55 -10.89
CA ASN A 510 -14.22 7.72 -12.26
C ASN A 510 -13.48 6.73 -13.14
N THR A 511 -14.04 5.54 -13.36
CA THR A 511 -13.39 4.46 -14.13
C THR A 511 -14.05 4.15 -15.47
N THR A 512 -15.05 4.92 -15.86
CA THR A 512 -15.91 4.63 -17.03
C THR A 512 -16.05 5.83 -17.96
N GLY A 513 -16.32 5.56 -19.24
CA GLY A 513 -16.72 6.56 -20.23
C GLY A 513 -15.58 7.23 -21.00
N TYR A 514 -14.32 6.87 -20.73
CA TYR A 514 -13.15 7.43 -21.40
C TYR A 514 -12.19 6.37 -21.95
N GLY A 515 -12.70 5.18 -22.26
CA GLY A 515 -12.01 4.16 -23.05
C GLY A 515 -11.40 2.99 -22.25
N LEU A 516 -11.43 3.01 -20.91
CA LEU A 516 -10.83 1.93 -20.12
C LEU A 516 -11.54 0.60 -20.32
N GLU A 517 -12.87 0.63 -20.46
CA GLU A 517 -13.72 -0.53 -20.66
C GLU A 517 -13.44 -1.19 -22.01
N GLU A 518 -13.37 -0.40 -23.09
CA GLU A 518 -13.00 -0.87 -24.42
C GLU A 518 -11.54 -1.36 -24.45
N LEU A 519 -10.68 -0.77 -23.62
CA LEU A 519 -9.31 -1.25 -23.43
C LEU A 519 -9.24 -2.57 -22.63
N GLY A 520 -10.34 -3.02 -22.02
CA GLY A 520 -10.37 -4.20 -21.16
C GLY A 520 -9.48 -4.05 -19.92
N ILE A 521 -9.29 -2.81 -19.44
CA ILE A 521 -8.52 -2.54 -18.22
C ILE A 521 -9.41 -2.91 -17.02
N PRO A 522 -8.97 -3.85 -16.17
CA PRO A 522 -9.79 -4.31 -15.07
C PRO A 522 -9.95 -3.24 -13.98
N VAL A 523 -11.06 -3.36 -13.25
CA VAL A 523 -11.39 -2.54 -12.09
C VAL A 523 -11.38 -3.43 -10.86
N THR A 524 -10.82 -2.94 -9.76
CA THR A 524 -10.72 -3.66 -8.49
C THR A 524 -12.10 -3.85 -7.83
N LYS A 525 -12.17 -4.69 -6.80
CA LYS A 525 -13.38 -4.82 -5.96
C LYS A 525 -13.80 -3.49 -5.31
N ALA A 526 -12.84 -2.60 -5.06
CA ALA A 526 -13.08 -1.25 -4.53
C ALA A 526 -13.54 -0.25 -5.59
N ARG A 527 -13.81 -0.71 -6.83
CA ARG A 527 -14.21 0.10 -7.97
C ARG A 527 -13.17 1.13 -8.41
N THR A 528 -11.88 0.85 -8.21
CA THR A 528 -10.75 1.66 -8.70
C THR A 528 -10.07 0.98 -9.90
N VAL A 529 -9.31 1.71 -10.71
CA VAL A 529 -8.50 1.11 -11.80
C VAL A 529 -7.47 0.16 -11.19
N GLU A 530 -7.43 -1.08 -11.68
CA GLU A 530 -6.43 -2.06 -11.21
C GLU A 530 -5.05 -1.66 -11.71
N THR A 531 -4.15 -1.42 -10.76
CA THR A 531 -2.73 -1.14 -11.01
C THR A 531 -1.82 -2.08 -10.25
N ASN A 532 -0.58 -2.25 -10.74
CA ASN A 532 0.49 -2.93 -10.02
C ASN A 532 1.23 -1.97 -9.06
N GLU A 533 2.27 -2.46 -8.39
CA GLU A 533 3.11 -1.67 -7.45
C GLU A 533 3.82 -0.46 -8.10
N TYR A 534 3.83 -0.38 -9.43
CA TYR A 534 4.42 0.71 -10.23
C TYR A 534 3.36 1.66 -10.79
N LEU A 535 2.10 1.52 -10.36
CA LEU A 535 0.93 2.26 -10.85
C LEU A 535 0.61 2.02 -12.33
N GLN A 536 1.12 0.94 -12.93
CA GLN A 536 0.79 0.54 -14.30
C GLN A 536 -0.50 -0.28 -14.33
N THR A 537 -1.32 -0.05 -15.35
CA THR A 537 -2.50 -0.86 -15.65
C THR A 537 -2.09 -2.18 -16.33
N ALA A 538 -3.07 -2.92 -16.89
CA ALA A 538 -2.80 -4.05 -17.77
C ALA A 538 -1.89 -3.68 -18.98
N TYR A 539 -1.85 -2.41 -19.37
CA TYR A 539 -0.93 -1.87 -20.38
C TYR A 539 0.23 -1.14 -19.69
N PRO A 540 1.48 -1.61 -19.84
CA PRO A 540 2.64 -0.99 -19.19
C PRO A 540 2.86 0.49 -19.48
N ASN A 541 2.36 0.99 -20.61
CA ASN A 541 2.48 2.40 -20.99
C ASN A 541 1.28 3.27 -20.54
N ILE A 542 0.27 2.67 -19.89
CA ILE A 542 -0.85 3.38 -19.28
C ILE A 542 -0.75 3.19 -17.77
N THR A 543 -0.56 4.30 -17.06
CA THR A 543 -0.50 4.35 -15.59
C THR A 543 -1.74 5.05 -15.04
N ALA A 544 -2.07 4.83 -13.77
CA ALA A 544 -3.16 5.53 -13.10
C ALA A 544 -2.73 6.02 -11.71
N CYS A 545 -3.16 7.22 -11.32
CA CYS A 545 -2.80 7.82 -10.03
C CYS A 545 -3.93 8.73 -9.49
N GLY A 546 -3.91 9.00 -8.18
CA GLY A 546 -4.97 9.70 -7.48
C GLY A 546 -6.16 8.80 -7.16
N ASP A 547 -7.29 9.42 -6.86
CA ASP A 547 -8.51 8.74 -6.41
C ASP A 547 -8.98 7.62 -7.35
N VAL A 548 -8.67 7.72 -8.65
CA VAL A 548 -9.01 6.71 -9.66
C VAL A 548 -8.24 5.39 -9.49
N ALA A 549 -7.02 5.45 -8.95
CA ALA A 549 -6.19 4.27 -8.67
C ALA A 549 -6.41 3.74 -7.24
N GLY A 550 -6.70 4.63 -6.28
CA GLY A 550 -6.74 4.28 -4.85
C GLY A 550 -5.38 3.83 -4.32
N PRO A 551 -5.29 3.24 -3.12
CA PRO A 551 -6.39 2.96 -2.20
C PRO A 551 -6.83 4.19 -1.38
N TYR A 552 -6.05 5.27 -1.42
CA TYR A 552 -6.34 6.51 -0.69
C TYR A 552 -6.95 7.55 -1.62
N GLN A 553 -7.96 8.26 -1.13
CA GLN A 553 -8.62 9.37 -1.83
C GLN A 553 -8.28 10.68 -1.13
N PHE A 554 -7.00 11.03 -1.17
CA PHE A 554 -6.45 12.24 -0.56
C PHE A 554 -5.58 12.96 -1.57
N THR A 555 -5.70 14.29 -1.60
CA THR A 555 -4.99 15.15 -2.57
C THR A 555 -3.48 14.96 -2.55
N HIS A 556 -2.86 14.99 -1.38
CA HIS A 556 -1.41 14.81 -1.24
C HIS A 556 -0.96 13.39 -1.60
N VAL A 557 -1.82 12.37 -1.40
CA VAL A 557 -1.52 11.01 -1.85
C VAL A 557 -1.63 10.90 -3.37
N GLY A 558 -2.59 11.58 -3.99
CA GLY A 558 -2.67 11.68 -5.45
C GLY A 558 -1.44 12.35 -6.05
N ALA A 559 -0.96 13.44 -5.46
CA ALA A 559 0.29 14.09 -5.85
C ALA A 559 1.52 13.17 -5.65
N HIS A 560 1.57 12.44 -4.53
CA HIS A 560 2.63 11.46 -4.27
C HIS A 560 2.63 10.34 -5.30
N GLN A 561 1.47 9.78 -5.63
CA GLN A 561 1.32 8.77 -6.67
C GLN A 561 1.69 9.30 -8.06
N ALA A 562 1.33 10.54 -8.37
CA ALA A 562 1.64 11.19 -9.64
C ALA A 562 3.15 11.20 -9.93
N TRP A 563 3.99 11.36 -8.90
CA TRP A 563 5.43 11.26 -9.04
C TRP A 563 5.87 9.88 -9.56
N TYR A 564 5.44 8.80 -8.89
CA TYR A 564 5.77 7.43 -9.32
C TYR A 564 5.18 7.11 -10.70
N ALA A 565 3.92 7.47 -10.93
CA ALA A 565 3.23 7.22 -12.19
C ALA A 565 3.93 7.91 -13.36
N SER A 566 4.28 9.20 -13.23
CA SER A 566 4.98 9.94 -14.27
C SER A 566 6.40 9.43 -14.52
N VAL A 567 7.17 9.16 -13.47
CA VAL A 567 8.53 8.61 -13.61
C VAL A 567 8.48 7.24 -14.30
N ASN A 568 7.58 6.35 -13.88
CA ASN A 568 7.42 5.03 -14.49
C ASN A 568 6.86 5.13 -15.93
N ALA A 569 5.96 6.08 -16.21
CA ALA A 569 5.44 6.30 -17.56
C ALA A 569 6.52 6.78 -18.54
N LEU A 570 7.45 7.63 -18.09
CA LEU A 570 8.50 8.22 -18.94
C LEU A 570 9.75 7.35 -19.03
N PHE A 571 10.18 6.72 -17.93
CA PHE A 571 11.44 6.00 -17.82
C PHE A 571 11.31 4.50 -17.55
N GLY A 572 10.09 3.96 -17.46
CA GLY A 572 9.80 2.56 -17.14
C GLY A 572 10.43 1.52 -18.06
N MET A 573 10.95 1.93 -19.22
CA MET A 573 11.74 1.06 -20.11
C MET A 573 13.13 0.71 -19.55
N TYR A 574 13.67 1.54 -18.65
CA TYR A 574 15.00 1.38 -18.07
C TYR A 574 14.92 0.87 -16.63
N TRP A 575 14.13 1.53 -15.80
CA TRP A 575 13.87 1.12 -14.42
C TRP A 575 12.44 1.45 -14.00
N LEU A 576 11.92 0.72 -13.03
CA LEU A 576 10.61 0.96 -12.43
C LEU A 576 10.77 1.23 -10.94
N THR A 577 10.04 2.22 -10.44
CA THR A 577 10.06 2.64 -9.03
C THR A 577 8.73 2.32 -8.37
N ARG A 578 8.75 1.55 -7.28
CA ARG A 578 7.56 1.15 -6.54
C ARG A 578 6.99 2.34 -5.76
N ALA A 579 5.67 2.49 -5.80
CA ALA A 579 5.00 3.50 -4.98
C ALA A 579 5.08 3.14 -3.49
N ASP A 580 5.52 4.09 -2.68
CA ASP A 580 5.72 3.90 -1.24
C ASP A 580 4.56 4.48 -0.44
N TYR A 581 3.83 3.63 0.30
CA TYR A 581 2.70 4.02 1.15
C TYR A 581 2.98 3.81 2.64
N SER A 582 4.25 3.65 3.03
CA SER A 582 4.64 3.34 4.41
C SER A 582 4.27 4.44 5.41
N VAL A 583 4.29 5.71 4.99
CA VAL A 583 4.04 6.88 5.83
C VAL A 583 3.10 7.83 5.11
N ILE A 584 1.79 7.62 5.29
CA ILE A 584 0.73 8.44 4.70
C ILE A 584 -0.03 9.13 5.84
N PRO A 585 0.05 10.47 5.97
CA PRO A 585 -0.77 11.20 6.91
C PRO A 585 -2.14 11.53 6.34
N TRP A 586 -3.10 11.85 7.20
CA TRP A 586 -4.33 12.56 6.84
C TRP A 586 -4.93 13.25 8.05
N ALA A 587 -5.88 14.14 7.82
CA ALA A 587 -6.63 14.81 8.86
C ALA A 587 -8.11 14.96 8.50
N THR A 588 -8.95 14.98 9.52
CA THR A 588 -10.34 15.45 9.47
C THR A 588 -10.38 16.80 10.19
N PHE A 589 -10.82 17.84 9.49
CA PHE A 589 -10.79 19.23 9.96
C PHE A 589 -12.05 19.61 10.75
N THR A 590 -12.48 18.71 11.63
CA THR A 590 -13.43 19.02 12.71
C THR A 590 -12.72 19.84 13.79
N ASP A 591 -13.46 20.20 14.83
CA ASP A 591 -12.96 20.87 16.00
C ASP A 591 -13.39 20.08 17.24
N PRO A 592 -12.49 19.32 17.90
CA PRO A 592 -11.05 19.23 17.62
C PRO A 592 -10.75 18.57 16.27
N GLU A 593 -9.60 18.94 15.68
CA GLU A 593 -9.08 18.28 14.48
C GLU A 593 -8.63 16.86 14.85
N VAL A 594 -8.73 15.91 13.91
CA VAL A 594 -8.21 14.55 14.10
C VAL A 594 -7.22 14.24 12.99
N ALA A 595 -5.94 14.08 13.33
CA ALA A 595 -4.87 13.81 12.40
C ALA A 595 -4.20 12.46 12.70
N ARG A 596 -3.87 11.70 11.65
CA ARG A 596 -3.28 10.37 11.78
C ARG A 596 -2.15 10.16 10.80
N VAL A 597 -1.12 9.42 11.22
CA VAL A 597 -0.10 8.80 10.36
C VAL A 597 0.19 7.37 10.81
N GLY A 598 0.33 6.44 9.86
CA GLY A 598 0.62 5.05 10.17
C GLY A 598 -0.58 4.27 10.72
N LEU A 599 -0.30 3.30 11.59
CA LEU A 599 -1.32 2.45 12.21
C LEU A 599 -2.02 3.15 13.38
N ASN A 600 -3.35 2.98 13.49
CA ASN A 600 -4.05 3.13 14.76
C ASN A 600 -4.20 1.77 15.46
N GLU A 601 -4.77 1.77 16.66
CA GLU A 601 -4.92 0.56 17.46
C GLU A 601 -5.88 -0.44 16.83
N LEU A 602 -6.97 0.03 16.20
CA LEU A 602 -7.90 -0.81 15.44
C LEU A 602 -7.17 -1.58 14.33
N GLU A 603 -6.40 -0.89 13.48
CA GLU A 603 -5.67 -1.53 12.38
C GLU A 603 -4.56 -2.46 12.88
N ALA A 604 -3.87 -2.10 13.98
CA ALA A 604 -2.87 -2.96 14.59
C ALA A 604 -3.50 -4.28 15.08
N LYS A 605 -4.68 -4.23 15.70
CA LYS A 605 -5.45 -5.41 16.13
C LYS A 605 -5.92 -6.25 14.94
N GLU A 606 -6.54 -5.63 13.93
CA GLU A 606 -7.00 -6.32 12.72
C GLU A 606 -5.87 -7.04 11.98
N ARG A 607 -4.68 -6.42 11.98
CA ARG A 607 -3.48 -6.96 11.32
C ARG A 607 -2.63 -7.87 12.23
N ASN A 608 -3.04 -8.09 13.48
CA ASN A 608 -2.28 -8.83 14.50
C ASN A 608 -0.83 -8.32 14.67
N ILE A 609 -0.64 -7.01 14.70
CA ILE A 609 0.66 -6.36 14.89
C ILE A 609 0.81 -6.02 16.38
N PRO A 610 1.78 -6.61 17.10
CA PRO A 610 2.05 -6.24 18.47
C PRO A 610 2.48 -4.78 18.56
N CYS A 611 1.77 -4.00 19.37
CA CYS A 611 2.08 -2.60 19.64
C CYS A 611 1.93 -2.31 21.12
N GLU A 612 2.74 -1.37 21.59
CA GLU A 612 2.56 -0.70 22.87
C GLU A 612 1.91 0.66 22.61
N VAL A 613 0.94 1.04 23.45
CA VAL A 613 0.18 2.28 23.32
C VAL A 613 0.63 3.26 24.40
N THR A 614 0.99 4.46 23.99
CA THR A 614 1.20 5.60 24.88
C THR A 614 0.17 6.68 24.57
N VAL A 615 -0.45 7.22 25.60
CA VAL A 615 -1.41 8.32 25.50
C VAL A 615 -0.93 9.48 26.35
N TYR A 616 -1.03 10.68 25.80
CA TYR A 616 -0.85 11.95 26.51
C TYR A 616 -2.10 12.80 26.29
N GLY A 617 -2.73 13.26 27.37
CA GLY A 617 -3.87 14.17 27.32
C GLY A 617 -3.39 15.60 27.08
N ILE A 618 -4.11 16.37 26.28
CA ILE A 618 -3.78 17.78 25.99
C ILE A 618 -4.30 18.71 27.10
N ASP A 619 -5.10 18.19 28.03
CA ASP A 619 -5.75 18.93 29.10
C ASP A 619 -4.79 19.54 30.14
N ASP A 620 -3.56 19.02 30.25
CA ASP A 620 -2.51 19.58 31.12
C ASP A 620 -1.45 20.40 30.38
N LEU A 621 -1.62 20.63 29.07
CA LEU A 621 -0.67 21.38 28.27
C LEU A 621 -0.86 22.89 28.45
N ASP A 622 0.13 23.56 29.05
CA ASP A 622 0.10 25.01 29.34
C ASP A 622 -0.39 25.87 28.17
N ARG A 623 0.09 25.61 26.94
CA ARG A 623 -0.34 26.37 25.77
C ARG A 623 -1.81 26.15 25.44
N ALA A 624 -2.29 24.92 25.53
CA ALA A 624 -3.69 24.59 25.25
C ALA A 624 -4.63 25.18 26.32
N ILE A 625 -4.18 25.20 27.59
CA ILE A 625 -4.89 25.88 28.69
C ILE A 625 -4.97 27.38 28.41
N ALA A 626 -3.85 28.01 28.04
CA ALA A 626 -3.82 29.45 27.73
C ALA A 626 -4.72 29.84 26.55
N ASP A 627 -4.95 28.91 25.61
CA ASP A 627 -5.79 29.12 24.43
C ASP A 627 -7.27 28.76 24.65
N GLU A 628 -7.67 28.27 25.84
CA GLU A 628 -9.00 27.69 26.11
C GLU A 628 -9.33 26.50 25.18
N GLU A 629 -8.31 25.76 24.74
CA GLU A 629 -8.43 24.59 23.88
C GLU A 629 -7.75 23.35 24.50
N ALA A 630 -7.73 23.27 25.84
CA ALA A 630 -7.16 22.17 26.63
C ALA A 630 -8.03 20.89 26.59
N HIS A 631 -8.24 20.36 25.39
CA HIS A 631 -8.99 19.12 25.17
C HIS A 631 -8.38 18.31 24.03
N GLY A 632 -8.51 16.98 24.14
CA GLY A 632 -7.97 16.05 23.15
C GLY A 632 -6.79 15.25 23.70
N LEU A 633 -6.11 14.53 22.80
CA LEU A 633 -5.04 13.62 23.16
C LEU A 633 -4.10 13.32 21.99
N VAL A 634 -2.86 12.97 22.33
CA VAL A 634 -1.88 12.35 21.43
C VAL A 634 -1.79 10.87 21.80
N LYS A 635 -2.08 9.98 20.84
CA LYS A 635 -1.87 8.53 20.98
C LYS A 635 -0.75 8.09 20.05
N VAL A 636 0.27 7.44 20.61
CA VAL A 636 1.40 6.88 19.86
C VAL A 636 1.46 5.37 20.04
N LEU A 637 1.57 4.64 18.93
CA LEU A 637 1.84 3.21 18.90
C LEU A 637 3.33 2.98 18.65
N THR A 638 3.96 2.14 19.47
CA THR A 638 5.37 1.75 19.32
C THR A 638 5.54 0.24 19.26
N VAL A 639 6.67 -0.23 18.73
CA VAL A 639 7.07 -1.64 18.84
C VAL A 639 7.34 -1.96 20.32
N PRO A 640 6.78 -3.03 20.91
CA PRO A 640 6.97 -3.32 22.33
C PRO A 640 8.45 -3.34 22.75
N GLY A 641 8.77 -2.56 23.78
CA GLY A 641 10.13 -2.42 24.33
C GLY A 641 11.12 -1.66 23.44
N LYS A 642 10.66 -0.98 22.38
CA LYS A 642 11.48 -0.14 21.49
C LYS A 642 10.77 1.19 21.24
N ASP A 643 11.55 2.25 21.04
CA ASP A 643 10.99 3.59 20.76
C ASP A 643 10.55 3.78 19.29
N ARG A 644 10.55 2.70 18.50
CA ARG A 644 10.17 2.73 17.08
C ARG A 644 8.66 2.93 16.94
N ILE A 645 8.29 4.03 16.30
CA ILE A 645 6.91 4.44 16.05
C ILE A 645 6.29 3.57 14.95
N LEU A 646 5.08 3.08 15.20
CA LEU A 646 4.23 2.33 14.27
C LEU A 646 3.08 3.17 13.71
N GLY A 647 2.62 4.15 14.47
CA GLY A 647 1.64 5.14 14.05
C GLY A 647 1.27 6.07 15.18
N VAL A 648 0.65 7.18 14.82
CA VAL A 648 0.24 8.25 15.73
C VAL A 648 -1.10 8.80 15.29
N THR A 649 -1.98 9.03 16.26
CA THR A 649 -3.21 9.81 16.07
C THR A 649 -3.23 10.95 17.10
N ILE A 650 -3.46 12.16 16.62
CA ILE A 650 -3.61 13.38 17.42
C ILE A 650 -5.04 13.87 17.26
N ALA A 651 -5.70 14.18 18.37
CA ALA A 651 -6.89 15.03 18.34
C ALA A 651 -6.69 16.24 19.24
N GLY A 652 -6.96 17.44 18.71
CA GLY A 652 -6.80 18.71 19.41
C GLY A 652 -6.73 19.89 18.44
N GLU A 653 -6.49 21.09 18.96
CA GLU A 653 -6.26 22.28 18.14
C GLU A 653 -4.96 22.10 17.32
N HIS A 654 -5.01 22.44 16.03
CA HIS A 654 -3.89 22.29 15.08
C HIS A 654 -3.34 20.86 14.89
N ALA A 655 -4.10 19.81 15.20
CA ALA A 655 -3.65 18.43 15.03
C ALA A 655 -3.13 18.13 13.61
N ALA A 656 -3.74 18.73 12.57
CA ALA A 656 -3.32 18.55 11.17
C ALA A 656 -1.90 19.06 10.88
N ASP A 657 -1.42 20.06 11.63
CA ASP A 657 -0.07 20.61 11.50
C ASP A 657 0.92 19.88 12.43
N LEU A 658 0.49 19.57 13.67
CA LEU A 658 1.32 18.91 14.68
C LEU A 658 1.77 17.49 14.27
N ILE A 659 0.98 16.80 13.45
CA ILE A 659 1.29 15.44 12.97
C ILE A 659 2.56 15.39 12.10
N ALA A 660 2.97 16.52 11.51
CA ALA A 660 4.08 16.58 10.55
C ALA A 660 5.43 16.14 11.16
N GLU A 661 5.66 16.40 12.45
CA GLU A 661 6.86 15.93 13.16
C GLU A 661 6.91 14.40 13.18
N PHE A 662 5.80 13.74 13.50
CA PHE A 662 5.70 12.28 13.51
C PHE A 662 5.79 11.69 12.09
N VAL A 663 5.24 12.37 11.08
CA VAL A 663 5.41 11.98 9.68
C VAL A 663 6.90 11.95 9.30
N SER A 664 7.64 13.00 9.64
CA SER A 664 9.09 13.08 9.39
C SER A 664 9.84 12.00 10.18
N ALA A 665 9.53 11.84 11.47
CA ALA A 665 10.16 10.84 12.33
C ALA A 665 9.97 9.43 11.78
N MET A 666 8.75 9.05 11.39
CA MET A 666 8.47 7.75 10.79
C MET A 666 9.17 7.57 9.44
N ARG A 667 9.18 8.60 8.60
CA ARG A 667 9.83 8.57 7.27
C ARG A 667 11.33 8.30 7.37
N HIS A 668 11.98 8.85 8.39
CA HIS A 668 13.42 8.77 8.61
C HIS A 668 13.83 7.74 9.67
N GLY A 669 12.88 6.98 10.23
CA GLY A 669 13.16 5.95 11.23
C GLY A 669 13.62 6.50 12.59
N LEU A 670 13.23 7.72 12.94
CA LEU A 670 13.48 8.34 14.24
C LEU A 670 12.45 7.84 15.27
N GLY A 671 12.91 7.36 16.42
CA GLY A 671 12.06 6.91 17.52
C GLY A 671 11.70 8.02 18.51
N LEU A 672 10.84 7.70 19.49
CA LEU A 672 10.36 8.66 20.50
C LEU A 672 11.48 9.31 21.32
N ASN A 673 12.60 8.64 21.57
CA ASN A 673 13.72 9.29 22.28
C ASN A 673 14.27 10.49 21.50
N LYS A 674 14.22 10.47 20.16
CA LYS A 674 14.67 11.60 19.33
C LYS A 674 13.71 12.77 19.42
N ILE A 675 12.40 12.52 19.43
CA ILE A 675 11.37 13.56 19.63
C ILE A 675 11.54 14.18 21.03
N LEU A 676 11.68 13.36 22.07
CA LEU A 676 11.90 13.84 23.44
C LEU A 676 13.16 14.70 23.58
N GLY A 677 14.23 14.34 22.88
CA GLY A 677 15.50 15.07 22.87
C GLY A 677 15.50 16.35 22.02
N THR A 678 14.47 16.58 21.20
CA THR A 678 14.32 17.80 20.40
C THR A 678 13.83 18.95 21.26
N ILE A 679 14.48 20.11 21.14
CA ILE A 679 14.03 21.34 21.80
C ILE A 679 12.75 21.83 21.10
N HIS A 680 11.66 21.87 21.85
CA HIS A 680 10.39 22.47 21.45
C HIS A 680 10.29 23.86 22.10
N ILE A 681 9.73 24.82 21.37
CA ILE A 681 9.50 26.18 21.89
C ILE A 681 8.43 26.09 22.99
N TYR A 682 8.62 26.85 24.08
CA TYR A 682 7.67 26.92 25.19
C TYR A 682 7.07 28.34 25.34
N PRO A 683 5.75 28.47 25.60
CA PRO A 683 4.74 27.42 25.52
C PRO A 683 4.23 27.24 24.07
N THR A 684 4.19 26.01 23.55
CA THR A 684 3.56 25.72 22.23
C THR A 684 2.76 24.42 22.21
N LEU A 685 1.79 24.31 21.28
CA LEU A 685 1.03 23.07 21.08
C LEU A 685 1.92 21.89 20.65
N ALA A 686 3.06 22.17 20.00
CA ALA A 686 4.02 21.14 19.59
C ALA A 686 4.64 20.39 20.77
N GLU A 687 4.65 20.98 21.97
CA GLU A 687 5.11 20.29 23.17
C GLU A 687 4.27 19.06 23.52
N ALA A 688 3.03 18.94 23.01
CA ALA A 688 2.23 17.73 23.14
C ALA A 688 2.95 16.49 22.59
N ASN A 689 3.68 16.62 21.47
CA ASN A 689 4.46 15.53 20.88
C ASN A 689 5.64 15.14 21.78
N LYS A 690 6.32 16.13 22.36
CA LYS A 690 7.40 15.95 23.33
C LYS A 690 6.91 15.27 24.61
N TYR A 691 5.77 15.69 25.14
CA TYR A 691 5.20 15.10 26.35
C TYR A 691 4.64 13.70 26.11
N ALA A 692 4.08 13.40 24.94
CA ALA A 692 3.76 12.02 24.54
C ALA A 692 5.01 11.13 24.53
N ALA A 693 6.13 11.62 23.98
CA ALA A 693 7.41 10.90 24.04
C ALA A 693 7.94 10.77 25.49
N GLY A 694 7.72 11.79 26.32
CA GLY A 694 8.05 11.78 27.75
C GLY A 694 7.25 10.75 28.55
N ALA A 695 5.95 10.62 28.28
CA ALA A 695 5.08 9.62 28.88
C ALA A 695 5.58 8.20 28.58
N TRP A 696 5.94 7.93 27.31
CA TRP A 696 6.56 6.66 26.92
C TRP A 696 7.90 6.44 27.66
N LYS A 697 8.75 7.47 27.73
CA LYS A 697 10.05 7.37 28.40
C LYS A 697 9.93 7.09 29.90
N LYS A 698 8.96 7.72 30.56
CA LYS A 698 8.66 7.51 31.99
C LYS A 698 8.23 6.08 32.26
N ALA A 699 7.39 5.50 31.39
CA ALA A 699 6.99 4.09 31.49
C ALA A 699 8.16 3.10 31.30
N HIS A 700 9.21 3.52 30.58
CA HIS A 700 10.43 2.76 30.31
C HIS A 700 11.64 3.18 31.15
N ALA A 701 11.43 3.96 32.22
CA ALA A 701 12.53 4.40 33.06
C ALA A 701 13.21 3.19 33.73
N PRO A 702 14.55 3.12 33.77
CA PRO A 702 15.26 1.99 34.37
C PRO A 702 15.15 2.08 35.90
N GLN A 703 14.05 1.57 36.45
CA GLN A 703 13.72 1.75 37.87
C GLN A 703 14.82 1.23 38.82
N GLY A 704 15.49 0.12 38.46
CA GLY A 704 16.62 -0.40 39.23
C GLY A 704 17.80 0.57 39.30
N MET A 705 18.09 1.28 38.20
CA MET A 705 19.13 2.30 38.15
C MET A 705 18.70 3.56 38.92
N LEU A 706 17.44 3.99 38.78
CA LEU A 706 16.91 5.13 39.51
C LEU A 706 16.97 4.90 41.04
N ASN A 707 16.61 3.71 41.51
CA ASN A 707 16.70 3.36 42.93
C ASN A 707 18.16 3.34 43.42
N ALA A 708 19.12 2.93 42.58
CA ALA A 708 20.54 2.98 42.92
C ALA A 708 21.06 4.43 42.98
N VAL A 709 20.63 5.27 42.03
CA VAL A 709 20.94 6.70 41.99
C VAL A 709 20.31 7.44 43.18
N GLU A 710 19.10 7.08 43.59
CA GLU A 710 18.46 7.61 44.80
C GLU A 710 19.29 7.29 46.05
N LYS A 711 19.73 6.03 46.22
CA LYS A 711 20.63 5.66 47.33
C LYS A 711 21.95 6.42 47.29
N PHE A 712 22.52 6.62 46.10
CA PHE A 712 23.72 7.42 45.92
C PHE A 712 23.49 8.88 46.32
N HIS A 713 22.37 9.49 45.92
CA HIS A 713 22.01 10.85 46.35
C HIS A 713 21.67 10.94 47.84
N ALA A 714 21.07 9.91 48.44
CA ALA A 714 20.85 9.84 49.88
C ALA A 714 22.20 9.83 50.61
N TRP A 715 23.12 8.95 50.20
CA TRP A 715 24.48 8.90 50.73
C TRP A 715 25.24 10.21 50.58
N MET A 716 25.13 10.90 49.43
CA MET A 716 25.78 12.20 49.24
C MET A 716 25.20 13.31 50.13
N ARG A 717 23.98 13.16 50.65
CA ARG A 717 23.32 14.16 51.49
C ARG A 717 23.56 13.96 53.00
N GLY A 718 24.26 12.89 53.40
CA GLY A 718 24.50 12.52 54.81
C GLY A 718 23.53 11.45 55.26
#